data_AF-A0AB34IW69-F1
#
_entry.id   AF-A0AB34IW69-F1
#
_cell.length_a   1.000
_cell.length_b   1.000
_cell.length_c   1.000
_cell.angle_alpha   90.00
_cell.angle_beta   90.00
_cell.angle_gamma   90.00
#
_symmetry.space_group_name_H-M   'P 1'
#
loop_
_entity.id
_entity.type
_entity.pdbx_description
1 polymer ?
#
loop_
_entity_poly.entity_id
_entity_poly.type
_entity_poly.pdbx_seq_one_letter_code
_entity_poly.pdbx_strand_id
1 'polypeptide(L)'
;MRPPPVETPADWMSQALRGIVDPLAQMLRLCQGARPPPISRSASPAVGKPCAESPLIHQAVGFAEYDRNVSATQLEHTLLRKTFTELSGEDELLSYDEFWAALTQTLRFDLSEAEAQRVWSRVAASGGGGGELSAAGITYEQFLHGVSNVPFLRNVVSQYKLVETKFEVPEGYDYSRSTNENYADASEPRRFYGCHQALREGLDYSYHTNYTEARQYWQDQAILSVVARTKPKPTPWIVYTCGPMGAGKGYALSWMSKHGYFPLEDIVHIDPDHFKKLMPEWEEYTRRSDRAGDMCHRESGFMQEIAQEVAMRNSQNIWVDGSLRDGPWFVKVFQDVRRRFQKYKIAIFAVSASEEVVRKRIAARASQTGRAVPEHLIKASLQSVASSLEMLTPLSDFVARISNETSTPVLEAYIRINASRDWGLVQAQFAQPEMGTFPNSLAPLALVQVDLDDSATPLFTDANATRAVVNLDHPSLANLRGAVRSAKLALSPRSPITLHPEARAAAGVPECAASFAFAYPAAISWGLLEEGVDLSHAACNVLTAGAFVFFDARGGICGVCAVCGLAEAECEVAAGKLKRKPLADVASRSYYMLQFSAPVLLSPSAVAHLKPRMQPVTLAALLAKGAKQFGWIAPGEKLPDVGLPSLAGAFVYDMVDRTILFSVVDEYSMRAPFF
;
A
#
# COMPACT_ATOMS: atom_id res chain seq x y z
N MET A 1 55.88 -21.80 -56.18
CA MET A 1 54.78 -21.87 -55.19
C MET A 1 53.87 -20.67 -55.42
N ARG A 2 52.61 -20.90 -55.83
CA ARG A 2 51.57 -19.87 -55.95
C ARG A 2 50.63 -20.01 -54.73
N PRO A 3 50.06 -18.90 -54.22
CA PRO A 3 49.22 -18.93 -53.01
C PRO A 3 47.84 -19.56 -53.28
N PRO A 4 47.16 -20.07 -52.23
CA PRO A 4 45.81 -20.65 -52.33
C PRO A 4 44.75 -19.56 -52.55
N PRO A 5 43.56 -19.91 -53.08
CA PRO A 5 42.49 -18.96 -53.34
C PRO A 5 41.86 -18.45 -52.04
N VAL A 6 41.45 -17.18 -52.09
CA VAL A 6 40.78 -16.44 -51.02
C VAL A 6 39.31 -16.88 -50.96
N GLU A 7 38.89 -17.44 -49.82
CA GLU A 7 37.50 -17.75 -49.50
C GLU A 7 36.71 -16.46 -49.19
N THR A 8 35.44 -16.40 -49.62
CA THR A 8 34.59 -15.23 -49.42
C THR A 8 33.72 -15.36 -48.15
N PRO A 9 33.35 -14.24 -47.49
CA PRO A 9 32.55 -14.25 -46.26
C PRO A 9 31.16 -14.91 -46.37
N ALA A 10 30.68 -15.24 -47.58
CA ALA A 10 29.41 -15.92 -47.79
C ALA A 10 29.45 -17.43 -47.45
N ASP A 11 30.64 -18.06 -47.51
CA ASP A 11 30.79 -19.51 -47.30
C ASP A 11 30.76 -19.90 -45.81
N TRP A 12 31.13 -18.97 -44.92
CA TRP A 12 31.09 -19.16 -43.47
C TRP A 12 29.65 -19.17 -42.92
N MET A 13 28.76 -18.37 -43.51
CA MET A 13 27.38 -18.23 -43.04
C MET A 13 26.48 -19.42 -43.45
N SER A 14 26.86 -20.14 -44.52
CA SER A 14 26.13 -21.32 -45.01
C SER A 14 26.49 -22.61 -44.25
N GLN A 15 27.69 -22.69 -43.64
CA GLN A 15 28.07 -23.81 -42.76
C GLN A 15 27.58 -23.62 -41.32
N ALA A 16 27.48 -22.39 -40.81
CA ALA A 16 26.94 -22.12 -39.47
C ALA A 16 25.42 -22.35 -39.36
N LEU A 17 24.65 -22.15 -40.45
CA LEU A 17 23.19 -22.31 -40.44
C LEU A 17 22.71 -23.78 -40.59
N ARG A 18 23.59 -24.72 -40.96
CA ARG A 18 23.24 -26.16 -41.00
C ARG A 18 23.37 -26.87 -39.65
N GLY A 19 24.04 -26.25 -38.67
CA GLY A 19 24.20 -26.80 -37.31
C GLY A 19 23.06 -26.51 -36.34
N ILE A 20 22.09 -25.65 -36.71
CA ILE A 20 21.04 -25.17 -35.80
C ILE A 20 19.63 -25.69 -36.20
N VAL A 21 19.45 -26.16 -37.43
CA VAL A 21 18.13 -26.53 -37.96
C VAL A 21 17.73 -27.99 -37.70
N ASP A 22 18.68 -28.88 -37.37
CA ASP A 22 18.38 -30.31 -37.13
C ASP A 22 17.86 -30.67 -35.71
N PRO A 23 18.23 -29.99 -34.61
CA PRO A 23 17.72 -30.35 -33.27
C PRO A 23 16.25 -29.96 -33.04
N LEU A 24 15.74 -28.94 -33.73
CA LEU A 24 14.36 -28.45 -33.60
C LEU A 24 13.34 -29.30 -34.39
N ALA A 25 13.79 -29.97 -35.46
CA ALA A 25 12.96 -30.91 -36.22
C ALA A 25 12.81 -32.28 -35.51
N GLN A 26 13.74 -32.62 -34.61
CA GLN A 26 13.72 -33.86 -33.83
C GLN A 26 12.83 -33.75 -32.57
N MET A 27 12.71 -32.55 -31.99
CA MET A 27 11.84 -32.27 -30.84
C MET A 27 10.34 -32.26 -31.22
N LEU A 28 10.00 -31.83 -32.44
CA LEU A 28 8.62 -31.81 -32.96
C LEU A 28 8.06 -33.19 -33.36
N ARG A 29 8.91 -34.23 -33.43
CA ARG A 29 8.48 -35.62 -33.71
C ARG A 29 8.17 -36.43 -32.45
N LEU A 30 8.49 -35.93 -31.25
CA LEU A 30 8.22 -36.61 -29.97
C LEU A 30 6.88 -36.20 -29.33
N CYS A 31 6.21 -35.16 -29.85
CA CYS A 31 4.93 -34.67 -29.30
C CYS A 31 3.68 -35.12 -30.08
N GLN A 32 3.79 -36.07 -31.02
CA GLN A 32 2.65 -36.62 -31.75
C GLN A 32 2.51 -38.12 -31.47
N GLY A 33 1.89 -38.48 -30.34
CA GLY A 33 1.76 -39.88 -29.94
C GLY A 33 0.84 -40.15 -28.77
N ALA A 34 -0.38 -39.62 -28.75
CA ALA A 34 -1.45 -40.16 -27.91
C ALA A 34 -2.83 -39.85 -28.50
N ARG A 35 -3.56 -40.88 -28.95
CA ARG A 35 -4.97 -40.79 -29.37
C ARG A 35 -5.88 -41.03 -28.16
N PRO A 36 -6.93 -40.20 -27.93
CA PRO A 36 -8.06 -40.58 -27.10
C PRO A 36 -9.19 -41.22 -27.94
N PRO A 37 -10.11 -42.01 -27.33
CA PRO A 37 -11.22 -42.67 -28.02
C PRO A 37 -12.40 -41.70 -28.28
N PRO A 38 -13.37 -42.05 -29.16
CA PRO A 38 -14.26 -41.07 -29.78
C PRO A 38 -15.47 -40.71 -28.90
N ILE A 39 -15.84 -39.43 -28.93
CA ILE A 39 -17.07 -38.89 -28.32
C ILE A 39 -18.12 -38.68 -29.42
N SER A 40 -19.34 -39.13 -29.15
CA SER A 40 -20.54 -38.98 -29.98
C SER A 40 -21.11 -37.55 -29.94
N ARG A 41 -21.72 -37.17 -31.07
CA ARG A 41 -22.25 -35.85 -31.41
C ARG A 41 -23.51 -35.46 -30.60
N SER A 42 -23.61 -34.19 -30.20
CA SER A 42 -24.83 -33.40 -30.39
C SER A 42 -24.60 -31.87 -30.29
N ALA A 43 -24.97 -31.20 -31.39
CA ALA A 43 -25.51 -29.85 -31.58
C ALA A 43 -24.99 -28.63 -30.77
N SER A 44 -24.26 -27.76 -31.47
CA SER A 44 -24.29 -26.29 -31.25
C SER A 44 -25.60 -25.68 -31.78
N PRO A 45 -25.89 -24.41 -31.41
CA PRO A 45 -25.67 -23.39 -32.43
C PRO A 45 -25.07 -22.06 -31.94
N ALA A 46 -24.48 -21.39 -32.95
CA ALA A 46 -24.35 -19.94 -33.15
C ALA A 46 -23.18 -19.18 -32.49
N VAL A 47 -22.22 -18.90 -33.37
CA VAL A 47 -21.06 -18.02 -33.28
C VAL A 47 -21.48 -16.55 -33.32
N GLY A 48 -20.95 -15.75 -32.38
CA GLY A 48 -20.87 -14.28 -32.45
C GLY A 48 -19.41 -13.83 -32.42
N LYS A 49 -19.06 -12.89 -33.30
CA LYS A 49 -17.71 -12.35 -33.63
C LYS A 49 -16.91 -11.78 -32.44
N PRO A 50 -15.57 -11.65 -32.56
CA PRO A 50 -14.71 -11.06 -31.53
C PRO A 50 -14.91 -9.53 -31.48
N CYS A 51 -15.26 -9.02 -30.30
CA CYS A 51 -15.33 -7.58 -30.06
C CYS A 51 -13.96 -7.02 -29.65
N ALA A 52 -13.75 -5.79 -30.10
CA ALA A 52 -12.59 -4.92 -29.99
C ALA A 52 -11.98 -4.77 -28.59
N GLU A 53 -10.70 -4.40 -28.63
CA GLU A 53 -9.90 -3.70 -27.61
C GLU A 53 -10.69 -3.15 -26.43
N SER A 54 -10.38 -3.68 -25.24
CA SER A 54 -10.94 -3.24 -23.96
C SER A 54 -10.50 -1.80 -23.66
N PRO A 55 -11.42 -0.87 -23.33
CA PRO A 55 -11.04 0.47 -22.90
C PRO A 55 -10.39 0.40 -21.51
N LEU A 56 -9.31 1.18 -21.36
CA LEU A 56 -8.59 1.43 -20.11
C LEU A 56 -9.57 1.91 -19.03
N ILE A 57 -9.84 1.06 -18.03
CA ILE A 57 -10.77 1.35 -16.94
C ILE A 57 -10.15 2.38 -16.00
N HIS A 58 -10.86 3.49 -15.83
CA HIS A 58 -10.47 4.64 -15.03
C HIS A 58 -10.30 4.31 -13.53
N GLN A 59 -9.34 5.02 -12.94
CA GLN A 59 -8.86 4.94 -11.56
C GLN A 59 -9.98 5.22 -10.55
N ALA A 60 -10.11 4.37 -9.53
CA ALA A 60 -11.09 4.59 -8.45
C ALA A 60 -10.56 5.64 -7.47
N VAL A 61 -11.44 6.57 -7.10
CA VAL A 61 -11.16 7.90 -6.55
C VAL A 61 -11.04 7.89 -5.00
N GLY A 62 -11.06 6.72 -4.36
CA GLY A 62 -11.37 6.59 -2.93
C GLY A 62 -10.39 7.23 -1.93
N PHE A 63 -9.09 7.35 -2.23
CA PHE A 63 -8.15 8.01 -1.30
C PHE A 63 -7.86 9.45 -1.70
N ALA A 64 -7.84 9.75 -2.99
CA ALA A 64 -7.64 11.11 -3.48
C ALA A 64 -8.80 12.05 -3.14
N GLU A 65 -10.04 11.58 -3.12
CA GLU A 65 -11.17 12.37 -2.65
C GLU A 65 -11.17 12.58 -1.13
N TYR A 66 -10.55 11.67 -0.37
CA TYR A 66 -10.50 11.77 1.09
C TYR A 66 -9.33 12.64 1.58
N ASP A 67 -8.19 12.61 0.88
CA ASP A 67 -7.04 13.49 1.16
C ASP A 67 -7.22 14.90 0.56
N ARG A 68 -8.35 15.16 -0.11
CA ARG A 68 -8.65 16.44 -0.80
C ARG A 68 -8.90 17.63 0.12
N ASN A 69 -8.94 17.47 1.44
CA ASN A 69 -9.13 18.60 2.36
C ASN A 69 -8.20 18.55 3.58
N VAL A 70 -6.91 18.84 3.37
CA VAL A 70 -6.03 19.28 4.47
C VAL A 70 -5.51 20.68 4.17
N SER A 71 -6.45 21.59 3.92
CA SER A 71 -6.32 22.99 4.33
C SER A 71 -7.64 23.32 5.02
N ALA A 72 -7.64 23.30 6.36
CA ALA A 72 -8.84 23.32 7.15
C ALA A 72 -9.75 24.49 6.76
N THR A 73 -10.86 24.17 6.11
CA THR A 73 -11.92 25.16 5.89
C THR A 73 -12.57 25.47 7.24
N GLN A 74 -13.17 26.66 7.38
CA GLN A 74 -13.84 27.05 8.62
C GLN A 74 -14.91 26.02 9.06
N LEU A 75 -15.54 25.34 8.09
CA LEU A 75 -16.49 24.23 8.30
C LEU A 75 -15.84 22.98 8.95
N GLU A 76 -14.61 22.65 8.59
CA GLU A 76 -13.90 21.49 9.15
C GLU A 76 -13.42 21.73 10.57
N HIS A 77 -12.96 22.95 10.88
CA HIS A 77 -12.66 23.32 12.27
C HIS A 77 -13.91 23.25 13.14
N THR A 78 -15.07 23.64 12.62
CA THR A 78 -16.35 23.49 13.36
C THR A 78 -16.69 22.03 13.60
N LEU A 79 -16.54 21.16 12.60
CA LEU A 79 -16.79 19.72 12.77
C LEU A 79 -15.81 19.08 13.75
N LEU A 80 -14.51 19.38 13.63
CA LEU A 80 -13.49 18.85 14.53
C LEU A 80 -13.71 19.30 15.97
N ARG A 81 -14.06 20.58 16.19
CA ARG A 81 -14.40 21.07 17.53
C ARG A 81 -15.65 20.40 18.05
N LYS A 82 -16.68 20.24 17.22
CA LYS A 82 -17.91 19.53 17.58
C LYS A 82 -17.63 18.08 17.99
N THR A 83 -16.92 17.33 17.15
CA THR A 83 -16.54 15.95 17.47
C THR A 83 -15.71 15.88 18.73
N PHE A 84 -14.74 16.79 18.94
CA PHE A 84 -13.99 16.84 20.18
C PHE A 84 -14.90 17.08 21.39
N THR A 85 -15.81 18.05 21.32
CA THR A 85 -16.77 18.34 22.40
C THR A 85 -17.76 17.18 22.65
N GLU A 86 -18.10 16.38 21.64
CA GLU A 86 -18.91 15.17 21.81
C GLU A 86 -18.13 14.01 22.43
N LEU A 87 -16.80 14.02 22.27
CA LEU A 87 -15.90 13.03 22.84
C LEU A 87 -15.50 13.40 24.28
N SER A 88 -15.23 14.67 24.54
CA SER A 88 -14.74 15.17 25.83
C SER A 88 -15.88 15.51 26.79
N GLY A 89 -15.66 15.33 28.09
CA GLY A 89 -16.57 15.79 29.13
C GLY A 89 -16.62 17.32 29.29
N GLU A 90 -17.21 17.77 30.41
CA GLU A 90 -17.43 19.20 30.72
C GLU A 90 -16.13 19.98 30.97
N ASP A 91 -15.00 19.30 31.17
CA ASP A 91 -13.70 19.89 31.48
C ASP A 91 -12.86 20.26 30.24
N GLU A 92 -13.42 20.11 29.03
CA GLU A 92 -12.74 20.30 27.73
C GLU A 92 -11.47 19.47 27.55
N LEU A 93 -11.34 18.36 28.28
CA LEU A 93 -10.27 17.39 28.14
C LEU A 93 -10.86 16.07 27.67
N LEU A 94 -10.24 15.46 26.66
CA LEU A 94 -10.60 14.10 26.27
C LEU A 94 -9.72 13.15 27.09
N SER A 95 -10.34 12.30 27.92
CA SER A 95 -9.66 11.22 28.64
C SER A 95 -9.56 9.95 27.79
N TYR A 96 -8.71 9.01 28.20
CA TYR A 96 -8.64 7.70 27.54
C TYR A 96 -9.95 6.91 27.68
N ASP A 97 -10.60 6.98 28.85
CA ASP A 97 -11.84 6.24 29.11
C ASP A 97 -12.99 6.75 28.23
N GLU A 98 -13.11 8.07 28.05
CA GLU A 98 -14.07 8.68 27.14
C GLU A 98 -13.76 8.33 25.68
N PHE A 99 -12.49 8.41 25.27
CA PHE A 99 -12.05 8.01 23.94
C PHE A 99 -12.39 6.54 23.66
N TRP A 100 -12.10 5.65 24.62
CA TRP A 100 -12.39 4.23 24.52
C TRP A 100 -13.90 3.93 24.47
N ALA A 101 -14.69 4.61 25.31
CA ALA A 101 -16.14 4.51 25.29
C ALA A 101 -16.71 4.96 23.95
N ALA A 102 -16.23 6.07 23.39
CA ALA A 102 -16.64 6.56 22.09
C ALA A 102 -16.31 5.56 20.96
N LEU A 103 -15.09 5.01 20.94
CA LEU A 103 -14.70 4.01 19.94
C LEU A 103 -15.57 2.76 20.00
N THR A 104 -15.86 2.26 21.20
CA THR A 104 -16.51 0.95 21.38
C THR A 104 -18.02 1.01 21.42
N GLN A 105 -18.59 2.00 22.11
CA GLN A 105 -20.03 2.10 22.36
C GLN A 105 -20.74 2.91 21.27
N THR A 106 -20.15 4.04 20.88
CA THR A 106 -20.77 4.95 19.89
C THR A 106 -20.42 4.51 18.47
N LEU A 107 -19.14 4.43 18.16
CA LEU A 107 -18.67 4.17 16.80
C LEU A 107 -18.53 2.68 16.46
N ARG A 108 -18.62 1.79 17.46
CA ARG A 108 -18.53 0.33 17.31
C ARG A 108 -17.29 -0.12 16.52
N PHE A 109 -16.14 0.51 16.75
CA PHE A 109 -14.86 0.10 16.20
C PHE A 109 -14.48 -1.29 16.71
N ASP A 110 -14.06 -2.16 15.80
CA ASP A 110 -13.46 -3.45 16.13
C ASP A 110 -11.98 -3.27 16.50
N LEU A 111 -11.72 -2.89 17.76
CA LEU A 111 -10.39 -2.78 18.34
C LEU A 111 -10.37 -3.39 19.74
N SER A 112 -9.23 -3.95 20.15
CA SER A 112 -8.96 -4.26 21.55
C SER A 112 -8.52 -3.01 22.34
N GLU A 113 -8.69 -3.06 23.66
CA GLU A 113 -8.24 -1.97 24.54
C GLU A 113 -6.74 -1.70 24.38
N ALA A 114 -5.92 -2.74 24.19
CA ALA A 114 -4.50 -2.58 23.96
C ALA A 114 -4.18 -1.86 22.62
N GLU A 115 -4.99 -2.09 21.58
CA GLU A 115 -4.86 -1.37 20.30
C GLU A 115 -5.28 0.10 20.46
N ALA A 116 -6.40 0.36 21.13
CA ALA A 116 -6.86 1.72 21.43
C ALA A 116 -5.85 2.49 22.29
N GLN A 117 -5.22 1.87 23.28
CA GLN A 117 -4.14 2.48 24.07
C GLN A 117 -2.93 2.83 23.22
N ARG A 118 -2.54 2.00 22.23
CA ARG A 118 -1.44 2.33 21.32
C ARG A 118 -1.78 3.51 20.43
N VAL A 119 -3.00 3.57 19.89
CA VAL A 119 -3.50 4.74 19.16
C VAL A 119 -3.46 5.97 20.06
N TRP A 120 -4.02 5.89 21.26
CA TRP A 120 -4.05 6.98 22.23
C TRP A 120 -2.66 7.52 22.55
N SER A 121 -1.70 6.61 22.78
CA SER A 121 -0.32 6.96 23.08
C SER A 121 0.32 7.75 21.93
N ARG A 122 0.04 7.37 20.67
CA ARG A 122 0.53 8.11 19.49
C ARG A 122 -0.06 9.52 19.44
N VAL A 123 -1.35 9.66 19.70
CA VAL A 123 -2.06 10.96 19.72
C VAL A 123 -1.46 11.87 20.77
N ALA A 124 -1.30 11.37 21.99
CA ALA A 124 -0.73 12.15 23.09
C ALA A 124 0.74 12.53 22.86
N ALA A 125 1.54 11.62 22.27
CA ALA A 125 2.95 11.89 21.94
C ALA A 125 3.13 12.89 20.79
N SER A 126 2.11 13.08 19.93
CA SER A 126 2.20 13.97 18.77
C SER A 126 2.22 15.46 19.19
N GLY A 127 1.77 15.82 20.39
CA GLY A 127 1.56 17.21 20.84
C GLY A 127 2.79 18.11 21.02
N GLY A 128 3.99 17.73 20.55
CA GLY A 128 5.18 18.60 20.46
C GLY A 128 5.84 19.04 21.78
N GLY A 129 5.15 18.94 22.91
CA GLY A 129 5.73 19.10 24.24
C GLY A 129 6.26 17.77 24.73
N GLY A 130 7.58 17.61 24.85
CA GLY A 130 8.23 16.44 25.47
C GLY A 130 7.95 16.26 26.97
N GLY A 131 6.77 16.67 27.45
CA GLY A 131 6.28 16.44 28.80
C GLY A 131 5.54 15.12 28.86
N GLU A 132 5.65 14.45 30.01
CA GLU A 132 4.81 13.31 30.37
C GLU A 132 3.35 13.60 30.00
N LEU A 133 2.68 12.59 29.43
CA LEU A 133 1.22 12.52 29.34
C LEU A 133 0.65 13.04 30.66
N SER A 134 0.04 14.23 30.65
CA SER A 134 -0.63 14.69 31.86
C SER A 134 -1.70 13.64 32.17
N ALA A 135 -1.81 13.23 33.43
CA ALA A 135 -2.84 12.27 33.85
C ALA A 135 -4.29 12.77 33.56
N ALA A 136 -4.45 14.01 33.07
CA ALA A 136 -5.71 14.69 32.86
C ALA A 136 -6.32 14.54 31.44
N GLY A 137 -5.64 13.93 30.46
CA GLY A 137 -6.18 13.74 29.10
C GLY A 137 -5.51 14.61 28.03
N ILE A 138 -6.12 14.68 26.83
CA ILE A 138 -5.63 15.48 25.70
C ILE A 138 -6.52 16.70 25.43
N THR A 139 -5.91 17.84 25.10
CA THR A 139 -6.62 19.07 24.74
C THR A 139 -7.13 19.04 23.30
N TYR A 140 -7.98 20.00 22.93
CA TYR A 140 -8.45 20.15 21.54
C TYR A 140 -7.30 20.36 20.55
N GLU A 141 -6.26 21.12 20.90
CA GLU A 141 -5.10 21.37 20.05
C GLU A 141 -4.29 20.08 19.82
N GLN A 142 -4.13 19.28 20.88
CA GLN A 142 -3.48 17.97 20.78
C GLN A 142 -4.32 16.99 19.96
N PHE A 143 -5.65 17.00 20.13
CA PHE A 143 -6.56 16.22 19.30
C PHE A 143 -6.50 16.63 17.82
N LEU A 144 -6.54 17.93 17.53
CA LEU A 144 -6.42 18.48 16.18
C LEU A 144 -5.10 18.07 15.51
N HIS A 145 -4.00 18.17 16.26
CA HIS A 145 -2.69 17.74 15.81
C HIS A 145 -2.64 16.21 15.61
N GLY A 146 -3.26 15.46 16.52
CA GLY A 146 -3.42 14.00 16.42
C GLY A 146 -4.21 13.60 15.18
N VAL A 147 -5.34 14.23 14.88
CA VAL A 147 -6.14 14.00 13.67
C VAL A 147 -5.28 14.22 12.42
N SER A 148 -4.44 15.25 12.40
CA SER A 148 -3.56 15.51 11.25
C SER A 148 -2.53 14.39 11.03
N ASN A 149 -1.99 13.83 12.12
CA ASN A 149 -0.83 12.93 12.08
C ASN A 149 -1.17 11.43 12.19
N VAL A 150 -2.30 11.10 12.82
CA VAL A 150 -2.78 9.75 13.11
C VAL A 150 -4.00 9.47 12.22
N PRO A 151 -3.85 8.70 11.12
CA PRO A 151 -4.95 8.45 10.19
C PRO A 151 -6.15 7.78 10.85
N PHE A 152 -5.91 6.94 11.85
CA PHE A 152 -6.97 6.35 12.64
C PHE A 152 -7.89 7.40 13.27
N LEU A 153 -7.36 8.49 13.84
CA LEU A 153 -8.18 9.57 14.40
C LEU A 153 -8.98 10.30 13.32
N ARG A 154 -8.43 10.47 12.11
CA ARG A 154 -9.24 11.00 10.99
C ARG A 154 -10.43 10.11 10.71
N ASN A 155 -10.24 8.79 10.76
CA ASN A 155 -11.34 7.87 10.60
C ASN A 155 -12.38 8.07 11.71
N VAL A 156 -11.96 8.16 12.97
CA VAL A 156 -12.85 8.43 14.11
C VAL A 156 -13.71 9.67 13.86
N VAL A 157 -13.09 10.79 13.48
CA VAL A 157 -13.80 12.03 13.14
C VAL A 157 -14.76 11.82 11.97
N SER A 158 -14.32 11.13 10.92
CA SER A 158 -15.19 10.84 9.78
C SER A 158 -16.39 9.99 10.15
N GLN A 159 -16.24 9.03 11.06
CA GLN A 159 -17.34 8.19 11.52
C GLN A 159 -18.36 8.98 12.30
N TYR A 160 -17.94 9.94 13.13
CA TYR A 160 -18.87 10.86 13.78
C TYR A 160 -19.68 11.68 12.76
N LYS A 161 -19.07 12.09 11.64
CA LYS A 161 -19.79 12.73 10.52
C LYS A 161 -20.83 11.79 9.89
N LEU A 162 -20.56 10.48 9.85
CA LEU A 162 -21.49 9.49 9.29
C LEU A 162 -22.66 9.16 10.22
N VAL A 163 -22.45 9.21 11.54
CA VAL A 163 -23.54 9.02 12.52
C VAL A 163 -24.67 10.05 12.34
N GLU A 164 -24.37 11.23 11.78
CA GLU A 164 -25.37 12.26 11.45
C GLU A 164 -26.22 11.91 10.21
N THR A 165 -25.74 11.07 9.30
CA THR A 165 -26.45 10.64 8.08
C THR A 165 -27.03 9.24 8.27
N LYS A 166 -28.05 9.12 9.13
CA LYS A 166 -28.74 7.85 9.37
C LYS A 166 -29.49 7.39 8.13
N PHE A 167 -29.12 6.24 7.58
CA PHE A 167 -29.95 5.53 6.61
C PHE A 167 -31.17 4.96 7.33
N GLU A 168 -32.36 5.39 6.92
CA GLU A 168 -33.62 4.90 7.49
C GLU A 168 -34.11 3.66 6.74
N VAL A 169 -34.41 2.60 7.50
CA VAL A 169 -35.03 1.41 6.95
C VAL A 169 -36.46 1.79 6.49
N PRO A 170 -36.83 1.58 5.22
CA PRO A 170 -38.16 1.95 4.73
C PRO A 170 -39.28 1.29 5.55
N GLU A 171 -40.40 1.99 5.77
CA GLU A 171 -41.54 1.45 6.53
C GLU A 171 -42.07 0.13 5.96
N GLY A 172 -41.95 -0.08 4.65
CA GLY A 172 -42.35 -1.30 3.93
C GLY A 172 -41.29 -2.41 3.87
N TYR A 173 -40.23 -2.35 4.66
CA TYR A 173 -39.15 -3.35 4.60
C TYR A 173 -39.62 -4.76 4.96
N ASP A 174 -39.36 -5.73 4.09
CA ASP A 174 -39.76 -7.13 4.29
C ASP A 174 -38.64 -7.95 4.94
N TYR A 175 -38.75 -8.14 6.26
CA TYR A 175 -37.81 -8.94 7.05
C TYR A 175 -37.86 -10.45 6.77
N SER A 176 -38.74 -10.94 5.88
CA SER A 176 -38.69 -12.32 5.39
C SER A 176 -37.73 -12.51 4.21
N ARG A 177 -37.32 -11.41 3.58
CA ARG A 177 -36.38 -11.35 2.44
C ARG A 177 -35.03 -10.81 2.88
N SER A 178 -33.97 -11.19 2.19
CA SER A 178 -32.59 -10.74 2.45
C SER A 178 -32.40 -9.25 2.13
N THR A 179 -31.31 -8.63 2.62
CA THR A 179 -31.02 -7.22 2.30
C THR A 179 -30.79 -7.02 0.80
N ASN A 180 -30.16 -7.98 0.12
CA ASN A 180 -29.97 -7.92 -1.33
C ASN A 180 -31.27 -8.06 -2.12
N GLU A 181 -32.29 -8.74 -1.58
CA GLU A 181 -33.60 -8.87 -2.23
C GLU A 181 -34.47 -7.63 -2.01
N ASN A 182 -34.43 -7.05 -0.81
CA ASN A 182 -35.17 -5.82 -0.48
C ASN A 182 -34.65 -4.62 -1.24
N TYR A 183 -33.33 -4.49 -1.37
CA TYR A 183 -32.68 -3.35 -2.02
C TYR A 183 -32.23 -3.62 -3.46
N ALA A 184 -32.73 -4.69 -4.09
CA ALA A 184 -32.44 -4.99 -5.49
C ALA A 184 -32.99 -3.88 -6.41
N ASP A 185 -32.12 -3.31 -7.24
CA ASP A 185 -32.52 -2.50 -8.38
C ASP A 185 -32.52 -3.35 -9.65
N ALA A 186 -33.69 -3.50 -10.25
CA ALA A 186 -33.92 -4.27 -11.47
C ALA A 186 -33.84 -3.40 -12.74
N SER A 187 -33.37 -2.15 -12.64
CA SER A 187 -33.23 -1.26 -13.79
C SER A 187 -32.26 -1.80 -14.84
N GLU A 188 -32.66 -1.69 -16.11
CA GLU A 188 -31.84 -2.04 -17.27
C GLU A 188 -31.72 -0.82 -18.21
N PRO A 189 -30.50 -0.36 -18.56
CA PRO A 189 -29.21 -0.87 -18.10
C PRO A 189 -28.97 -0.60 -16.61
N ARG A 190 -28.20 -1.47 -15.93
CA ARG A 190 -27.77 -1.26 -14.55
C ARG A 190 -27.13 0.11 -14.37
N ARG A 191 -27.50 0.81 -13.30
CA ARG A 191 -26.91 2.10 -12.91
C ARG A 191 -26.11 1.95 -11.63
N PHE A 192 -24.92 2.53 -11.63
CA PHE A 192 -24.01 2.56 -10.49
C PHE A 192 -23.83 3.99 -10.02
N TYR A 193 -23.80 4.17 -8.71
CA TYR A 193 -23.80 5.46 -8.04
C TYR A 193 -22.67 5.54 -7.02
N GLY A 194 -22.35 6.78 -6.63
CA GLY A 194 -21.37 7.08 -5.59
C GLY A 194 -19.91 6.94 -6.01
N CYS A 195 -19.00 7.06 -5.03
CA CYS A 195 -17.55 7.12 -5.27
C CYS A 195 -16.95 5.76 -5.66
N HIS A 196 -17.72 4.67 -5.54
CA HIS A 196 -17.31 3.32 -5.94
C HIS A 196 -18.01 2.79 -7.19
N GLN A 197 -18.68 3.64 -7.97
CA GLN A 197 -19.41 3.24 -9.19
C GLN A 197 -18.58 2.38 -10.18
N ALA A 198 -17.33 2.76 -10.43
CA ALA A 198 -16.45 2.07 -11.38
C ALA A 198 -15.99 0.69 -10.86
N LEU A 199 -15.95 0.52 -9.54
CA LEU A 199 -15.66 -0.78 -8.93
C LEU A 199 -16.87 -1.69 -9.04
N ARG A 200 -18.07 -1.17 -8.76
CA ARG A 200 -19.33 -1.90 -8.89
C ARG A 200 -19.51 -2.45 -10.31
N GLU A 201 -19.26 -1.64 -11.34
CA GLU A 201 -19.35 -2.04 -12.74
C GLU A 201 -18.52 -3.30 -13.08
N GLY A 202 -17.39 -3.49 -12.41
CA GLY A 202 -16.49 -4.64 -12.64
C GLY A 202 -16.81 -5.91 -11.85
N LEU A 203 -17.86 -5.92 -11.01
CA LEU A 203 -18.19 -7.07 -10.16
C LEU A 203 -18.99 -8.15 -10.90
N ASP A 204 -18.95 -9.38 -10.36
CA ASP A 204 -19.69 -10.52 -10.90
C ASP A 204 -21.18 -10.47 -10.50
N TYR A 205 -22.01 -9.91 -11.38
CA TYR A 205 -23.47 -9.86 -11.22
C TYR A 205 -24.19 -11.18 -11.52
N SER A 206 -23.47 -12.27 -11.84
CA SER A 206 -24.06 -13.62 -11.79
C SER A 206 -24.21 -14.11 -10.34
N TYR A 207 -23.38 -13.59 -9.44
CA TYR A 207 -23.44 -13.84 -8.00
C TYR A 207 -24.10 -12.69 -7.24
N HIS A 208 -23.73 -11.44 -7.54
CA HIS A 208 -24.19 -10.24 -6.87
C HIS A 208 -25.48 -9.66 -7.48
N THR A 209 -26.11 -8.72 -6.77
CA THR A 209 -27.28 -7.96 -7.24
C THR A 209 -26.91 -6.47 -7.32
N ASN A 210 -27.54 -5.71 -8.22
CA ASN A 210 -27.41 -4.25 -8.22
C ASN A 210 -28.31 -3.66 -7.12
N TYR A 211 -27.83 -2.65 -6.41
CA TYR A 211 -28.55 -2.05 -5.29
C TYR A 211 -29.20 -0.72 -5.69
N THR A 212 -30.25 -0.31 -5.00
CA THR A 212 -30.84 1.03 -5.17
C THR A 212 -29.81 2.13 -4.92
N GLU A 213 -29.99 3.29 -5.55
CA GLU A 213 -29.09 4.46 -5.44
C GLU A 213 -28.81 4.83 -3.96
N ALA A 214 -29.86 4.98 -3.16
CA ALA A 214 -29.73 5.29 -1.73
C ALA A 214 -28.91 4.24 -0.97
N ARG A 215 -29.08 2.95 -1.29
CA ARG A 215 -28.32 1.88 -0.63
C ARG A 215 -26.86 1.86 -1.09
N GLN A 216 -26.56 2.16 -2.36
CA GLN A 216 -25.18 2.28 -2.84
C GLN A 216 -24.42 3.42 -2.14
N TYR A 217 -25.06 4.57 -1.91
CA TYR A 217 -24.45 5.66 -1.14
C TYR A 217 -24.18 5.27 0.32
N TRP A 218 -25.12 4.57 0.97
CA TRP A 218 -24.88 4.04 2.31
C TRP A 218 -23.73 3.03 2.33
N GLN A 219 -23.66 2.11 1.36
CA GLN A 219 -22.58 1.15 1.22
C GLN A 219 -21.23 1.86 1.08
N ASP A 220 -21.14 2.93 0.29
CA ASP A 220 -19.91 3.71 0.14
C ASP A 220 -19.44 4.27 1.48
N GLN A 221 -20.34 4.84 2.27
CA GLN A 221 -20.00 5.36 3.59
C GLN A 221 -19.52 4.26 4.54
N ALA A 222 -20.20 3.11 4.54
CA ALA A 222 -19.80 1.96 5.35
C ALA A 222 -18.48 1.33 4.87
N ILE A 223 -18.15 1.38 3.59
CA ILE A 223 -16.85 0.92 3.07
C ILE A 223 -15.75 1.90 3.49
N LEU A 224 -15.99 3.21 3.34
CA LEU A 224 -15.05 4.27 3.73
C LEU A 224 -14.70 4.19 5.21
N SER A 225 -15.65 3.82 6.09
CA SER A 225 -15.39 3.64 7.52
C SER A 225 -14.38 2.56 7.88
N VAL A 226 -14.24 1.58 6.99
CA VAL A 226 -13.33 0.46 7.17
C VAL A 226 -11.97 0.79 6.56
N VAL A 227 -11.94 1.32 5.34
CA VAL A 227 -10.70 1.48 4.56
C VAL A 227 -9.91 2.75 4.91
N ALA A 228 -10.53 3.79 5.48
CA ALA A 228 -9.88 5.07 5.79
C ALA A 228 -9.02 5.05 7.08
N ARG A 229 -8.34 3.95 7.40
CA ARG A 229 -7.65 3.75 8.71
C ARG A 229 -6.13 3.87 8.71
N THR A 230 -5.45 3.54 7.62
CA THR A 230 -4.00 3.33 7.63
C THR A 230 -3.29 4.08 6.49
N LYS A 231 -2.00 4.39 6.67
CA LYS A 231 -1.19 5.03 5.62
C LYS A 231 -0.83 4.01 4.53
N PRO A 232 -0.69 4.44 3.26
CA PRO A 232 -0.10 3.61 2.20
C PRO A 232 1.25 3.04 2.63
N LYS A 233 1.49 1.79 2.26
CA LYS A 233 2.75 1.06 2.44
C LYS A 233 3.33 0.75 1.07
N PRO A 234 4.66 0.83 0.89
CA PRO A 234 5.27 0.51 -0.38
C PRO A 234 5.06 -0.94 -0.80
N THR A 235 5.23 -1.86 0.15
CA THR A 235 5.14 -3.31 -0.08
C THR A 235 4.14 -3.93 0.91
N PRO A 236 2.86 -3.61 0.71
CA PRO A 236 1.80 -3.93 1.66
C PRO A 236 1.57 -5.44 1.74
N TRP A 237 1.13 -5.88 2.91
CA TRP A 237 0.63 -7.24 3.11
C TRP A 237 -0.87 -7.30 2.90
N ILE A 238 -1.33 -8.34 2.19
CA ILE A 238 -2.69 -8.85 2.33
C ILE A 238 -2.62 -10.16 3.11
N VAL A 239 -3.23 -10.16 4.28
CA VAL A 239 -3.24 -11.27 5.22
C VAL A 239 -4.62 -11.90 5.19
N TYR A 240 -4.68 -13.13 4.71
CA TYR A 240 -5.89 -13.94 4.73
C TYR A 240 -5.88 -14.83 5.97
N THR A 241 -6.90 -14.71 6.83
CA THR A 241 -7.07 -15.70 7.91
C THR A 241 -7.84 -16.90 7.38
N CYS A 242 -7.33 -18.09 7.67
CA CYS A 242 -7.92 -19.35 7.27
C CYS A 242 -8.19 -20.18 8.53
N GLY A 243 -9.21 -21.03 8.50
CA GLY A 243 -9.51 -21.93 9.63
C GLY A 243 -10.99 -22.06 9.92
N PRO A 244 -11.38 -23.12 10.64
CA PRO A 244 -12.78 -23.41 10.83
C PRO A 244 -13.52 -22.33 11.62
N MET A 245 -14.85 -22.26 11.44
CA MET A 245 -15.68 -21.47 12.34
C MET A 245 -15.49 -22.01 13.77
N GLY A 246 -15.30 -21.13 14.75
CA GLY A 246 -15.01 -21.54 16.13
C GLY A 246 -13.52 -21.80 16.44
N ALA A 247 -12.62 -21.75 15.46
CA ALA A 247 -11.17 -21.89 15.70
C ALA A 247 -10.57 -20.71 16.50
N GLY A 248 -11.25 -19.56 16.54
CA GLY A 248 -10.79 -18.36 17.23
C GLY A 248 -9.75 -17.54 16.45
N LYS A 249 -9.97 -17.35 15.14
CA LYS A 249 -9.12 -16.51 14.27
C LYS A 249 -8.91 -15.10 14.83
N GLY A 250 -10.00 -14.37 15.06
CA GLY A 250 -9.94 -13.02 15.65
C GLY A 250 -9.26 -13.01 17.03
N TYR A 251 -9.49 -14.03 17.85
CA TYR A 251 -8.79 -14.17 19.14
C TYR A 251 -7.27 -14.31 18.97
N ALA A 252 -6.83 -15.19 18.06
CA ALA A 252 -5.42 -15.41 17.82
C ALA A 252 -4.71 -14.14 17.31
N LEU A 253 -5.33 -13.41 16.37
CA LEU A 253 -4.76 -12.17 15.84
C LEU A 253 -4.78 -11.05 16.87
N SER A 254 -5.83 -10.91 17.67
CA SER A 254 -5.87 -9.94 18.78
C SER A 254 -4.79 -10.26 19.83
N TRP A 255 -4.60 -11.54 20.15
CA TRP A 255 -3.49 -11.97 21.01
C TRP A 255 -2.13 -11.59 20.40
N MET A 256 -1.92 -11.85 19.11
CA MET A 256 -0.68 -11.46 18.41
C MET A 256 -0.47 -9.95 18.45
N SER A 257 -1.54 -9.17 18.32
CA SER A 257 -1.49 -7.71 18.41
C SER A 257 -1.08 -7.21 19.78
N LYS A 258 -1.72 -7.74 20.83
CA LYS A 258 -1.41 -7.41 22.23
C LYS A 258 0.06 -7.68 22.58
N HIS A 259 0.67 -8.68 21.96
CA HIS A 259 2.07 -9.05 22.19
C HIS A 259 3.04 -8.42 21.17
N GLY A 260 2.57 -7.49 20.33
CA GLY A 260 3.42 -6.74 19.39
C GLY A 260 3.88 -7.53 18.17
N TYR A 261 3.27 -8.67 17.87
CA TYR A 261 3.61 -9.50 16.70
C TYR A 261 2.85 -9.07 15.42
N PHE A 262 1.67 -8.48 15.57
CA PHE A 262 0.79 -8.11 14.46
C PHE A 262 -0.06 -6.87 14.80
N PRO A 263 0.41 -5.65 14.46
CA PRO A 263 -0.25 -4.41 14.89
C PRO A 263 -1.57 -4.21 14.15
N LEU A 264 -2.70 -4.49 14.81
CA LEU A 264 -4.03 -4.43 14.21
C LEU A 264 -4.50 -2.98 14.01
N GLU A 265 -3.92 -2.03 14.74
CA GLU A 265 -4.18 -0.60 14.54
C GLU A 265 -3.60 -0.07 13.21
N ASP A 266 -2.63 -0.77 12.61
CA ASP A 266 -1.97 -0.39 11.36
C ASP A 266 -2.38 -1.27 10.16
N ILE A 267 -3.51 -1.99 10.28
CA ILE A 267 -4.08 -2.82 9.22
C ILE A 267 -5.55 -2.47 8.95
N VAL A 268 -5.96 -2.51 7.67
CA VAL A 268 -7.37 -2.44 7.31
C VAL A 268 -7.99 -3.81 7.54
N HIS A 269 -8.86 -3.91 8.54
CA HIS A 269 -9.59 -5.14 8.85
C HIS A 269 -10.87 -5.22 8.00
N ILE A 270 -10.90 -6.15 7.06
CA ILE A 270 -12.02 -6.41 6.17
C ILE A 270 -12.74 -7.65 6.67
N ASP A 271 -13.81 -7.43 7.44
CA ASP A 271 -14.65 -8.47 8.03
C ASP A 271 -16.10 -8.35 7.54
N PRO A 272 -16.64 -9.35 6.83
CA PRO A 272 -18.04 -9.34 6.44
C PRO A 272 -18.99 -9.39 7.64
N ASP A 273 -18.61 -9.94 8.79
CA ASP A 273 -19.43 -9.89 10.00
C ASP A 273 -19.45 -8.47 10.62
N HIS A 274 -18.40 -7.66 10.45
CA HIS A 274 -18.41 -6.25 10.81
C HIS A 274 -19.40 -5.48 9.92
N PHE A 275 -19.35 -5.63 8.59
CA PHE A 275 -20.31 -4.96 7.69
C PHE A 275 -21.76 -5.31 8.00
N LYS A 276 -22.05 -6.57 8.37
CA LYS A 276 -23.39 -6.96 8.82
C LYS A 276 -23.85 -6.15 10.02
N LYS A 277 -23.00 -5.95 11.03
CA LYS A 277 -23.34 -5.17 12.23
C LYS A 277 -23.57 -3.68 11.95
N LEU A 278 -23.04 -3.16 10.84
CA LEU A 278 -23.29 -1.80 10.39
C LEU A 278 -24.64 -1.65 9.67
N MET A 279 -25.23 -2.74 9.17
CA MET A 279 -26.51 -2.69 8.47
C MET A 279 -27.63 -2.23 9.42
N PRO A 280 -28.41 -1.20 9.05
CA PRO A 280 -29.53 -0.72 9.87
C PRO A 280 -30.55 -1.80 10.24
N GLU A 281 -30.67 -2.83 9.40
CA GLU A 281 -31.63 -3.93 9.57
C GLU A 281 -31.12 -5.04 10.51
N TRP A 282 -29.84 -5.03 10.87
CA TRP A 282 -29.16 -6.14 11.55
C TRP A 282 -29.80 -6.49 12.90
N GLU A 283 -30.05 -5.50 13.74
CA GLU A 283 -30.60 -5.71 15.09
C GLU A 283 -31.97 -6.39 15.01
N GLU A 284 -32.82 -5.96 14.08
CA GLU A 284 -34.16 -6.52 13.90
C GLU A 284 -34.12 -7.93 13.27
N TYR A 285 -33.20 -8.21 12.33
CA TYR A 285 -33.00 -9.57 11.86
C TYR A 285 -32.56 -10.51 12.98
N THR A 286 -31.61 -10.10 13.81
CA THR A 286 -31.13 -10.94 14.94
C THR A 286 -32.22 -11.21 15.97
N ARG A 287 -33.13 -10.25 16.18
CA ARG A 287 -34.28 -10.42 17.07
C ARG A 287 -35.31 -11.40 16.52
N ARG A 288 -35.48 -11.44 15.20
CA ARG A 288 -36.51 -12.25 14.51
C ARG A 288 -36.06 -13.68 14.22
N SER A 289 -34.79 -13.89 13.90
CA SER A 289 -34.31 -15.20 13.43
C SER A 289 -32.81 -15.40 13.69
N ASP A 290 -32.46 -16.66 13.93
CA ASP A 290 -31.07 -17.16 13.92
C ASP A 290 -30.39 -17.08 12.54
N ARG A 291 -31.16 -16.83 11.47
CA ARG A 291 -30.70 -16.69 10.08
C ARG A 291 -30.21 -15.28 9.72
N ALA A 292 -30.15 -14.34 10.66
CA ALA A 292 -29.70 -12.97 10.39
C ALA A 292 -28.37 -12.90 9.60
N GLY A 293 -27.44 -13.80 9.92
CA GLY A 293 -26.17 -13.92 9.19
C GLY A 293 -26.35 -14.20 7.70
N ASP A 294 -27.28 -15.07 7.34
CA ASP A 294 -27.60 -15.44 5.95
C ASP A 294 -28.33 -14.30 5.23
N MET A 295 -29.28 -13.65 5.92
CA MET A 295 -30.10 -12.56 5.37
C MET A 295 -29.27 -11.34 4.94
N CYS A 296 -28.11 -11.16 5.56
CA CYS A 296 -27.18 -10.06 5.29
C CYS A 296 -25.90 -10.53 4.55
N HIS A 297 -25.76 -11.83 4.26
CA HIS A 297 -24.47 -12.39 3.83
C HIS A 297 -24.01 -11.85 2.47
N ARG A 298 -24.88 -11.87 1.46
CA ARG A 298 -24.54 -11.46 0.09
C ARG A 298 -24.11 -10.01 0.02
N GLU A 299 -24.86 -9.11 0.65
CA GLU A 299 -24.50 -7.69 0.69
C GLU A 299 -23.19 -7.44 1.45
N SER A 300 -22.97 -8.13 2.58
CA SER A 300 -21.69 -8.00 3.30
C SER A 300 -20.49 -8.50 2.47
N GLY A 301 -20.69 -9.55 1.66
CA GLY A 301 -19.67 -10.05 0.73
C GLY A 301 -19.38 -9.06 -0.41
N PHE A 302 -20.44 -8.46 -0.98
CA PHE A 302 -20.33 -7.38 -1.97
C PHE A 302 -19.51 -6.20 -1.45
N MET A 303 -19.81 -5.74 -0.23
CA MET A 303 -19.07 -4.65 0.41
C MET A 303 -17.61 -5.04 0.72
N GLN A 304 -17.37 -6.28 1.14
CA GLN A 304 -16.02 -6.81 1.38
C GLN A 304 -15.16 -6.78 0.11
N GLU A 305 -15.69 -7.19 -1.05
CA GLU A 305 -14.94 -7.17 -2.32
C GLU A 305 -14.55 -5.75 -2.72
N ILE A 306 -15.47 -4.80 -2.60
CA ILE A 306 -15.19 -3.38 -2.88
C ILE A 306 -14.17 -2.83 -1.89
N ALA A 307 -14.35 -3.07 -0.58
CA ALA A 307 -13.42 -2.61 0.45
C ALA A 307 -12.00 -3.15 0.25
N GLN A 308 -11.87 -4.42 -0.16
CA GLN A 308 -10.58 -5.03 -0.45
C GLN A 308 -9.91 -4.34 -1.63
N GLU A 309 -10.64 -4.13 -2.73
CA GLU A 309 -10.13 -3.45 -3.91
C GLU A 309 -9.72 -1.99 -3.62
N VAL A 310 -10.53 -1.26 -2.84
CA VAL A 310 -10.21 0.12 -2.42
C VAL A 310 -8.93 0.14 -1.58
N ALA A 311 -8.83 -0.71 -0.55
CA ALA A 311 -7.64 -0.77 0.29
C ALA A 311 -6.38 -1.18 -0.50
N MET A 312 -6.53 -2.08 -1.49
CA MET A 312 -5.44 -2.50 -2.38
C MET A 312 -4.94 -1.36 -3.28
N ARG A 313 -5.86 -0.61 -3.88
CA ARG A 313 -5.52 0.58 -4.68
C ARG A 313 -4.77 1.63 -3.84
N ASN A 314 -5.08 1.70 -2.55
CA ASN A 314 -4.43 2.60 -1.60
C ASN A 314 -3.13 2.06 -0.99
N SER A 315 -2.66 0.89 -1.41
CA SER A 315 -1.43 0.27 -0.91
C SER A 315 -1.42 0.04 0.60
N GLN A 316 -2.58 -0.17 1.22
CA GLN A 316 -2.66 -0.39 2.67
C GLN A 316 -2.33 -1.84 3.02
N ASN A 317 -1.82 -2.08 4.25
CA ASN A 317 -1.86 -3.43 4.80
C ASN A 317 -3.33 -3.82 5.02
N ILE A 318 -3.69 -5.04 4.64
CA ILE A 318 -5.06 -5.55 4.68
C ILE A 318 -5.08 -6.88 5.42
N TRP A 319 -6.06 -7.04 6.30
CA TRP A 319 -6.45 -8.34 6.83
C TRP A 319 -7.85 -8.65 6.31
N VAL A 320 -7.97 -9.71 5.51
CA VAL A 320 -9.26 -10.21 5.02
C VAL A 320 -9.68 -11.38 5.90
N ASP A 321 -10.71 -11.19 6.74
CA ASP A 321 -11.24 -12.27 7.56
C ASP A 321 -12.15 -13.19 6.74
N GLY A 322 -11.88 -14.48 6.87
CA GLY A 322 -12.52 -15.49 6.04
C GLY A 322 -12.24 -16.89 6.52
N SER A 323 -12.81 -17.84 5.79
CA SER A 323 -12.58 -19.26 6.03
C SER A 323 -11.68 -19.91 4.97
N LEU A 324 -11.50 -19.23 3.83
CA LEU A 324 -10.77 -19.71 2.65
C LEU A 324 -11.16 -21.14 2.26
N ARG A 325 -12.46 -21.48 2.32
CA ARG A 325 -12.94 -22.85 2.03
C ARG A 325 -12.98 -23.18 0.55
N ASP A 326 -13.20 -22.18 -0.30
CA ASP A 326 -13.24 -22.34 -1.76
C ASP A 326 -11.85 -22.10 -2.36
N GLY A 327 -10.97 -23.08 -2.19
CA GLY A 327 -9.61 -23.04 -2.73
C GLY A 327 -9.56 -22.66 -4.22
N PRO A 328 -10.35 -23.29 -5.12
CA PRO A 328 -10.36 -22.95 -6.54
C PRO A 328 -10.75 -21.51 -6.84
N TRP A 329 -11.73 -20.94 -6.12
CA TRP A 329 -12.06 -19.52 -6.25
C TRP A 329 -10.90 -18.62 -5.76
N PHE A 330 -10.34 -18.90 -4.58
CA PHE A 330 -9.23 -18.13 -4.04
C PHE A 330 -7.94 -18.22 -4.86
N VAL A 331 -7.72 -19.31 -5.62
CA VAL A 331 -6.61 -19.41 -6.58
C VAL A 331 -6.75 -18.30 -7.63
N LYS A 332 -7.95 -18.09 -8.16
CA LYS A 332 -8.22 -17.01 -9.12
C LYS A 332 -8.01 -15.65 -8.49
N VAL A 333 -8.47 -15.47 -7.25
CA VAL A 333 -8.27 -14.22 -6.50
C VAL A 333 -6.78 -13.93 -6.30
N PHE A 334 -5.98 -14.91 -5.86
CA PHE A 334 -4.56 -14.70 -5.61
C PHE A 334 -3.80 -14.41 -6.91
N GLN A 335 -4.13 -15.13 -7.99
CA GLN A 335 -3.56 -14.86 -9.32
C GLN A 335 -3.90 -13.46 -9.82
N ASP A 336 -5.14 -13.01 -9.61
CA ASP A 336 -5.58 -11.67 -9.96
C ASP A 336 -4.83 -10.60 -9.15
N VAL A 337 -4.71 -10.78 -7.84
CA VAL A 337 -3.92 -9.90 -6.97
C VAL A 337 -2.47 -9.82 -7.46
N ARG A 338 -1.82 -10.95 -7.76
CA ARG A 338 -0.44 -10.97 -8.28
C ARG A 338 -0.30 -10.23 -9.60
N ARG A 339 -1.30 -10.33 -10.47
CA ARG A 339 -1.29 -9.69 -11.79
C ARG A 339 -1.50 -8.17 -11.70
N ARG A 340 -2.50 -7.71 -10.94
CA ARG A 340 -2.92 -6.30 -10.87
C ARG A 340 -2.21 -5.49 -9.79
N PHE A 341 -1.79 -6.15 -8.71
CA PHE A 341 -1.21 -5.52 -7.53
C PHE A 341 0.15 -6.13 -7.19
N GLN A 342 1.10 -6.07 -8.13
CA GLN A 342 2.40 -6.74 -8.05
C GLN A 342 3.22 -6.42 -6.78
N LYS A 343 2.98 -5.26 -6.16
CA LYS A 343 3.62 -4.84 -4.88
C LYS A 343 3.09 -5.56 -3.64
N TYR A 344 1.92 -6.19 -3.71
CA TYR A 344 1.32 -6.85 -2.56
C TYR A 344 1.99 -8.19 -2.28
N LYS A 345 2.31 -8.39 -1.00
CA LYS A 345 2.70 -9.68 -0.45
C LYS A 345 1.48 -10.38 0.13
N ILE A 346 1.32 -11.66 -0.17
CA ILE A 346 0.18 -12.46 0.27
C ILE A 346 0.61 -13.34 1.44
N ALA A 347 -0.06 -13.19 2.59
CA ALA A 347 0.10 -14.06 3.73
C ALA A 347 -1.17 -14.86 4.02
N ILE A 348 -1.02 -16.09 4.52
CA ILE A 348 -2.11 -16.87 5.09
C ILE A 348 -1.82 -17.17 6.56
N PHE A 349 -2.72 -16.77 7.46
CA PHE A 349 -2.70 -17.18 8.86
C PHE A 349 -3.75 -18.27 9.08
N ALA A 350 -3.32 -19.53 9.02
CA ALA A 350 -4.14 -20.71 9.24
C ALA A 350 -4.28 -21.01 10.73
N VAL A 351 -5.42 -20.64 11.31
CA VAL A 351 -5.73 -20.87 12.72
C VAL A 351 -6.54 -22.15 12.87
N SER A 352 -6.05 -23.06 13.71
CA SER A 352 -6.66 -24.37 13.96
C SER A 352 -6.99 -24.57 15.44
N ALA A 353 -7.95 -25.45 15.70
CA ALA A 353 -8.27 -25.99 17.01
C ALA A 353 -9.00 -27.33 16.79
N SER A 354 -8.96 -28.19 17.80
CA SER A 354 -9.60 -29.49 17.78
C SER A 354 -11.11 -29.37 17.60
N GLU A 355 -11.72 -30.37 16.98
CA GLU A 355 -13.17 -30.38 16.76
C GLU A 355 -13.95 -30.20 18.07
N GLU A 356 -13.47 -30.81 19.17
CA GLU A 356 -14.06 -30.65 20.50
C GLU A 356 -14.04 -29.18 20.95
N VAL A 357 -12.88 -28.52 20.88
CA VAL A 357 -12.72 -27.10 21.25
C VAL A 357 -13.58 -26.20 20.35
N VAL A 358 -13.58 -26.46 19.04
CA VAL A 358 -14.40 -25.72 18.06
C VAL A 358 -15.89 -25.82 18.42
N ARG A 359 -16.39 -27.04 18.67
CA ARG A 359 -17.80 -27.27 19.03
C ARG A 359 -18.16 -26.60 20.34
N LYS A 360 -17.31 -26.71 21.36
CA LYS A 360 -17.50 -26.03 22.64
C LYS A 360 -17.60 -24.52 22.48
N ARG A 361 -16.73 -23.91 21.67
CA ARG A 361 -16.75 -22.46 21.39
C ARG A 361 -17.97 -22.03 20.58
N ILE A 362 -18.40 -22.84 19.61
CA ILE A 362 -19.64 -22.57 18.85
C ILE A 362 -20.85 -22.61 19.77
N ALA A 363 -20.96 -23.62 20.64
CA ALA A 363 -22.04 -23.71 21.61
C ALA A 363 -22.04 -22.52 22.58
N ALA A 364 -20.87 -22.12 23.09
CA ALA A 364 -20.73 -20.94 23.94
C ALA A 364 -21.17 -19.66 23.20
N ARG A 365 -20.70 -19.45 21.97
CA ARG A 365 -21.10 -18.30 21.14
C ARG A 365 -22.60 -18.28 20.86
N ALA A 366 -23.20 -19.43 20.55
CA ALA A 366 -24.63 -19.54 20.32
C ALA A 366 -25.42 -19.16 21.58
N SER A 367 -24.96 -19.59 22.76
CA SER A 367 -25.60 -19.24 24.04
C SER A 367 -25.49 -17.75 24.38
N GLN A 368 -24.36 -17.11 24.04
CA GLN A 368 -24.11 -15.70 24.34
C GLN A 368 -24.74 -14.74 23.33
N THR A 369 -24.77 -15.11 22.06
CA THR A 369 -25.13 -14.19 20.95
C THR A 369 -26.41 -14.59 20.23
N GLY A 370 -27.01 -15.73 20.56
CA GLY A 370 -28.14 -16.30 19.82
C GLY A 370 -27.77 -16.91 18.45
N ARG A 371 -26.52 -16.77 17.99
CA ARG A 371 -26.09 -17.23 16.66
C ARG A 371 -25.64 -18.70 16.69
N ALA A 372 -26.55 -19.61 16.38
CA ALA A 372 -26.22 -21.01 16.12
C ALA A 372 -25.51 -21.19 14.76
N VAL A 373 -24.63 -22.18 14.65
CA VAL A 373 -24.01 -22.57 13.37
C VAL A 373 -24.54 -23.95 12.99
N PRO A 374 -25.18 -24.10 11.81
CA PRO A 374 -25.64 -25.40 11.33
C PRO A 374 -24.53 -26.46 11.30
N GLU A 375 -24.84 -27.67 11.78
CA GLU A 375 -23.88 -28.78 11.92
C GLU A 375 -23.13 -29.12 10.63
N HIS A 376 -23.84 -29.10 9.49
CA HIS A 376 -23.24 -29.38 8.19
C HIS A 376 -22.18 -28.34 7.79
N LEU A 377 -22.34 -27.08 8.19
CA LEU A 377 -21.35 -26.02 7.94
C LEU A 377 -20.11 -26.19 8.83
N ILE A 378 -20.26 -26.70 10.06
CA ILE A 378 -19.13 -26.99 10.95
C ILE A 378 -18.26 -28.10 10.35
N LYS A 379 -18.89 -29.22 9.93
CA LYS A 379 -18.19 -30.35 9.30
C LYS A 379 -17.50 -29.94 8.01
N ALA A 380 -18.20 -29.23 7.12
CA ALA A 380 -17.61 -28.72 5.88
C ALA A 380 -16.40 -27.83 6.19
N SER A 381 -16.49 -27.00 7.24
CA SER A 381 -15.40 -26.12 7.65
C SER A 381 -14.14 -26.82 8.14
N LEU A 382 -14.30 -27.95 8.84
CA LEU A 382 -13.18 -28.72 9.38
C LEU A 382 -12.47 -29.48 8.26
N GLN A 383 -13.22 -29.91 7.24
CA GLN A 383 -12.68 -30.72 6.12
C GLN A 383 -12.02 -29.87 5.02
N SER A 384 -12.53 -28.68 4.71
CA SER A 384 -12.12 -27.94 3.51
C SER A 384 -10.80 -27.18 3.65
N VAL A 385 -10.38 -26.83 4.87
CA VAL A 385 -9.24 -25.94 5.14
C VAL A 385 -7.93 -26.52 4.62
N ALA A 386 -7.68 -27.83 4.83
CA ALA A 386 -6.45 -28.46 4.40
C ALA A 386 -6.27 -28.42 2.87
N SER A 387 -7.32 -28.77 2.13
CA SER A 387 -7.30 -28.76 0.65
C SER A 387 -7.08 -27.35 0.07
N SER A 388 -7.66 -26.33 0.69
CA SER A 388 -7.49 -24.95 0.24
C SER A 388 -6.09 -24.43 0.54
N LEU A 389 -5.52 -24.77 1.70
CA LEU A 389 -4.13 -24.43 2.01
C LEU A 389 -3.14 -25.08 1.04
N GLU A 390 -3.37 -26.32 0.62
CA GLU A 390 -2.52 -26.99 -0.37
C GLU A 390 -2.48 -26.24 -1.70
N MET A 391 -3.64 -25.79 -2.20
CA MET A 391 -3.74 -25.03 -3.43
C MET A 391 -3.15 -23.61 -3.34
N LEU A 392 -3.29 -22.95 -2.18
CA LEU A 392 -2.96 -21.52 -2.03
C LEU A 392 -1.55 -21.25 -1.52
N THR A 393 -0.93 -22.22 -0.84
CA THR A 393 0.44 -22.08 -0.31
C THR A 393 1.44 -21.70 -1.41
N PRO A 394 1.44 -22.32 -2.61
CA PRO A 394 2.37 -21.94 -3.70
C PRO A 394 2.17 -20.51 -4.25
N LEU A 395 1.02 -19.90 -3.99
CA LEU A 395 0.68 -18.55 -4.45
C LEU A 395 0.94 -17.48 -3.37
N SER A 396 1.34 -17.90 -2.16
CA SER A 396 1.53 -17.04 -0.99
C SER A 396 3.02 -16.77 -0.73
N ASP A 397 3.36 -15.58 -0.23
CA ASP A 397 4.74 -15.26 0.22
C ASP A 397 5.00 -15.74 1.65
N PHE A 398 3.95 -16.00 2.42
CA PHE A 398 4.05 -16.41 3.81
C PHE A 398 2.83 -17.22 4.24
N VAL A 399 3.04 -18.30 4.97
CA VAL A 399 1.96 -19.04 5.62
C VAL A 399 2.33 -19.31 7.06
N ALA A 400 1.50 -18.91 8.03
CA ALA A 400 1.64 -19.28 9.43
C ALA A 400 0.53 -20.27 9.82
N ARG A 401 0.90 -21.37 10.48
CA ARG A 401 -0.01 -22.33 11.10
C ARG A 401 -0.02 -22.10 12.60
N ILE A 402 -1.18 -21.70 13.11
CA ILE A 402 -1.37 -21.26 14.49
C ILE A 402 -2.37 -22.21 15.14
N SER A 403 -1.94 -22.90 16.19
CA SER A 403 -2.81 -23.67 17.06
C SER A 403 -3.42 -22.77 18.11
N ASN A 404 -4.74 -22.81 18.23
CA ASN A 404 -5.50 -22.09 19.25
C ASN A 404 -6.29 -23.07 20.13
N GLU A 405 -5.64 -24.17 20.52
CA GLU A 405 -6.19 -25.18 21.44
C GLU A 405 -6.35 -24.64 22.85
N THR A 406 -5.34 -23.92 23.34
CA THR A 406 -5.30 -23.40 24.71
C THR A 406 -5.69 -21.91 24.75
N SER A 407 -5.57 -21.28 25.92
CA SER A 407 -5.71 -19.83 26.07
C SER A 407 -4.59 -19.04 25.37
N THR A 408 -3.45 -19.67 25.09
CA THR A 408 -2.33 -19.02 24.41
C THR A 408 -2.17 -19.63 23.02
N PRO A 409 -2.37 -18.85 21.94
CA PRO A 409 -2.07 -19.33 20.60
C PRO A 409 -0.61 -19.74 20.46
N VAL A 410 -0.37 -20.88 19.79
CA VAL A 410 0.96 -21.44 19.56
C VAL A 410 1.25 -21.46 18.06
N LEU A 411 2.36 -20.86 17.64
CA LEU A 411 2.86 -20.99 16.27
C LEU A 411 3.44 -22.39 16.08
N GLU A 412 2.75 -23.25 15.32
CA GLU A 412 3.18 -24.64 15.09
C GLU A 412 4.26 -24.71 14.00
N ALA A 413 4.04 -23.94 12.93
CA ALA A 413 4.92 -23.85 11.79
C ALA A 413 4.64 -22.56 11.02
N TYR A 414 5.60 -22.14 10.23
CA TYR A 414 5.37 -21.20 9.15
C TYR A 414 6.17 -21.64 7.92
N ILE A 415 5.72 -21.28 6.74
CA ILE A 415 6.41 -21.57 5.48
C ILE A 415 6.95 -20.26 4.93
N ARG A 416 8.28 -20.18 4.95
CA ARG A 416 9.07 -19.14 4.28
C ARG A 416 10.48 -19.65 3.96
N ILE A 417 10.62 -20.78 3.27
CA ILE A 417 11.92 -21.48 3.10
C ILE A 417 12.69 -21.64 4.46
N ASN A 418 11.99 -21.69 5.60
CA ASN A 418 12.56 -21.95 6.93
C ASN A 418 11.44 -22.35 7.91
N ALA A 419 11.74 -23.23 8.88
CA ALA A 419 10.81 -23.86 9.82
C ALA A 419 11.10 -23.54 11.31
N SER A 420 11.78 -22.42 11.62
CA SER A 420 12.36 -22.16 12.96
C SER A 420 11.37 -21.89 14.11
N ARG A 421 10.04 -21.94 13.90
CA ARG A 421 8.98 -21.70 14.92
C ARG A 421 9.11 -20.39 15.74
N ASP A 422 9.84 -19.40 15.22
CA ASP A 422 10.16 -18.16 15.93
C ASP A 422 9.17 -17.02 15.61
N TRP A 423 8.48 -16.51 16.64
CA TRP A 423 7.61 -15.33 16.52
C TRP A 423 8.35 -14.05 16.14
N GLY A 424 9.66 -13.96 16.42
CA GLY A 424 10.50 -12.81 16.05
C GLY A 424 10.51 -12.55 14.55
N LEU A 425 10.32 -13.58 13.71
CA LEU A 425 10.21 -13.42 12.25
C LEU A 425 8.87 -12.84 11.81
N VAL A 426 7.77 -13.21 12.50
CA VAL A 426 6.46 -12.57 12.28
C VAL A 426 6.55 -11.09 12.69
N GLN A 427 7.17 -10.81 13.84
CA GLN A 427 7.40 -9.44 14.31
C GLN A 427 8.23 -8.62 13.31
N ALA A 428 9.38 -9.13 12.86
CA ALA A 428 10.24 -8.44 11.90
C ALA A 428 9.53 -8.18 10.55
N GLN A 429 8.52 -9.00 10.22
CA GLN A 429 7.82 -8.91 8.95
C GLN A 429 6.59 -8.01 8.97
N PHE A 430 5.82 -8.03 10.06
CA PHE A 430 4.53 -7.34 10.17
C PHE A 430 4.54 -6.18 11.16
N ALA A 431 5.34 -6.29 12.23
CA ALA A 431 5.47 -5.28 13.26
C ALA A 431 6.68 -4.37 13.03
N GLN A 432 7.11 -4.18 11.76
CA GLN A 432 8.15 -3.21 11.46
C GLN A 432 7.75 -1.89 12.13
N PRO A 433 8.64 -1.31 12.97
CA PRO A 433 8.31 -0.11 13.70
C PRO A 433 7.81 0.95 12.71
N GLU A 434 6.84 1.76 13.14
CA GLU A 434 6.46 2.98 12.43
C GLU A 434 7.74 3.62 11.89
N MET A 435 7.74 3.99 10.60
CA MET A 435 8.89 4.63 9.97
C MET A 435 9.30 5.79 10.86
N GLY A 436 10.36 5.60 11.65
CA GLY A 436 10.75 6.53 12.69
C GLY A 436 10.92 7.91 12.08
N THR A 437 10.67 8.96 12.83
CA THR A 437 10.96 10.30 12.30
C THR A 437 12.45 10.42 12.04
N PHE A 438 12.80 11.14 10.98
CA PHE A 438 14.20 11.48 10.72
C PHE A 438 14.77 12.21 11.94
N PRO A 439 15.97 11.83 12.45
CA PRO A 439 17.02 11.02 11.80
C PRO A 439 16.98 9.51 12.06
N ASN A 440 15.98 8.99 12.77
CA ASN A 440 15.95 7.56 13.13
C ASN A 440 15.38 6.66 12.03
N SER A 441 14.68 7.25 11.05
CA SER A 441 14.41 6.61 9.76
C SER A 441 14.35 7.66 8.66
N LEU A 442 14.46 7.23 7.41
CA LEU A 442 14.22 8.08 6.25
C LEU A 442 12.91 7.62 5.58
N ALA A 443 11.97 8.54 5.46
CA ALA A 443 10.71 8.26 4.77
C ALA A 443 10.96 7.80 3.33
N PRO A 444 10.12 6.92 2.77
CA PRO A 444 10.22 6.51 1.39
C PRO A 444 10.19 7.72 0.46
N LEU A 445 11.08 7.72 -0.53
CA LEU A 445 11.08 8.75 -1.56
C LEU A 445 10.24 8.26 -2.73
N ALA A 446 9.14 8.95 -3.02
CA ALA A 446 8.46 8.75 -4.28
C ALA A 446 9.32 9.34 -5.41
N LEU A 447 9.33 8.72 -6.57
CA LEU A 447 9.98 9.20 -7.77
C LEU A 447 8.91 9.33 -8.84
N VAL A 448 8.93 10.45 -9.54
CA VAL A 448 8.07 10.69 -10.71
C VAL A 448 8.94 10.83 -11.94
N GLN A 449 8.53 10.20 -13.02
CA GLN A 449 9.20 10.38 -14.30
C GLN A 449 8.95 11.80 -14.81
N VAL A 450 10.02 12.47 -15.25
CA VAL A 450 9.95 13.76 -15.91
C VAL A 450 9.88 13.50 -17.40
N ASP A 451 8.83 14.02 -18.03
CA ASP A 451 8.74 13.99 -19.48
C ASP A 451 9.78 14.95 -20.08
N LEU A 452 10.69 14.42 -20.88
CA LEU A 452 11.75 15.18 -21.54
C LEU A 452 11.31 15.70 -22.92
N ASP A 453 10.24 15.13 -23.49
CA ASP A 453 9.78 15.38 -24.85
C ASP A 453 8.54 16.30 -24.92
N ASP A 454 7.90 16.59 -23.77
CA ASP A 454 6.65 17.37 -23.66
C ASP A 454 6.75 18.85 -24.08
N SER A 455 7.92 19.31 -24.52
CA SER A 455 8.20 20.73 -24.72
C SER A 455 9.21 20.95 -25.85
N ALA A 456 8.96 21.96 -26.69
CA ALA A 456 9.92 22.42 -27.70
C ALA A 456 11.23 22.94 -27.07
N THR A 457 11.22 23.20 -25.77
CA THR A 457 12.34 23.69 -24.98
C THR A 457 12.84 22.55 -24.07
N PRO A 458 14.07 22.03 -24.25
CA PRO A 458 14.56 20.93 -23.43
C PRO A 458 14.75 21.38 -21.98
N LEU A 459 14.45 20.49 -21.03
CA LEU A 459 14.61 20.76 -19.60
C LEU A 459 16.08 20.93 -19.20
N PHE A 460 17.00 20.24 -19.87
CA PHE A 460 18.45 20.35 -19.67
C PHE A 460 19.11 20.91 -20.93
N THR A 461 19.99 21.89 -20.76
CA THR A 461 20.75 22.48 -21.88
C THR A 461 22.13 21.87 -22.04
N ASP A 462 22.70 21.35 -20.96
CA ASP A 462 24.02 20.71 -20.93
C ASP A 462 24.12 19.75 -19.76
N ALA A 463 24.88 18.67 -19.91
CA ALA A 463 25.23 17.78 -18.82
C ALA A 463 26.59 17.12 -19.08
N ASN A 464 27.45 17.14 -18.06
CA ASN A 464 28.75 16.47 -18.06
C ASN A 464 28.83 15.47 -16.91
N ALA A 465 30.03 14.98 -16.60
CA ALA A 465 30.25 13.96 -15.57
C ALA A 465 29.90 14.42 -14.15
N THR A 466 29.88 15.72 -13.88
CA THR A 466 29.76 16.29 -12.51
C THR A 466 28.66 17.34 -12.37
N ARG A 467 28.08 17.80 -13.48
CA ARG A 467 27.11 18.89 -13.50
C ARG A 467 26.05 18.69 -14.58
N ALA A 468 24.84 19.16 -14.31
CA ALA A 468 23.77 19.34 -15.27
C ALA A 468 23.27 20.79 -15.22
N VAL A 469 22.91 21.35 -16.36
CA VAL A 469 22.39 22.71 -16.48
C VAL A 469 20.92 22.64 -16.86
N VAL A 470 20.06 23.12 -15.95
CA VAL A 470 18.62 23.17 -16.16
C VAL A 470 18.26 24.42 -16.94
N ASN A 471 17.35 24.27 -17.90
CA ASN A 471 16.80 25.39 -18.65
C ASN A 471 15.73 26.11 -17.82
N LEU A 472 16.09 27.21 -17.16
CA LEU A 472 15.14 27.98 -16.35
C LEU A 472 14.04 28.68 -17.18
N ASP A 473 14.17 28.68 -18.51
CA ASP A 473 13.13 29.19 -19.42
C ASP A 473 12.12 28.10 -19.82
N HIS A 474 12.27 26.87 -19.30
CA HIS A 474 11.30 25.80 -19.48
C HIS A 474 9.92 26.24 -18.90
N PRO A 475 8.80 26.07 -19.64
CA PRO A 475 7.48 26.57 -19.21
C PRO A 475 7.09 26.11 -17.81
N SER A 476 7.34 24.83 -17.49
CA SER A 476 7.05 24.25 -16.18
C SER A 476 7.88 24.81 -15.02
N LEU A 477 8.93 25.61 -15.29
CA LEU A 477 9.80 26.22 -14.28
C LEU A 477 9.57 27.72 -14.12
N ALA A 478 8.62 28.32 -14.85
CA ALA A 478 8.36 29.76 -14.84
C ALA A 478 8.23 30.32 -13.41
N ASN A 479 7.53 29.59 -12.53
CA ASN A 479 7.29 30.00 -11.14
C ASN A 479 8.54 29.95 -10.24
N LEU A 480 9.58 29.20 -10.63
CA LEU A 480 10.82 29.05 -9.85
C LEU A 480 11.94 29.97 -10.35
N ARG A 481 11.81 30.54 -11.56
CA ARG A 481 12.87 31.28 -12.26
C ARG A 481 13.50 32.39 -11.41
N GLY A 482 12.69 33.15 -10.68
CA GLY A 482 13.15 34.25 -9.81
C GLY A 482 13.78 33.80 -8.48
N ALA A 483 13.51 32.57 -8.03
CA ALA A 483 13.96 32.05 -6.74
C ALA A 483 15.21 31.17 -6.83
N VAL A 484 15.53 30.64 -8.01
CA VAL A 484 16.66 29.72 -8.23
C VAL A 484 17.96 30.52 -8.36
N ARG A 485 18.92 30.30 -7.44
CA ARG A 485 20.21 31.02 -7.45
C ARG A 485 21.16 30.55 -8.54
N SER A 486 21.01 29.31 -9.00
CA SER A 486 21.88 28.70 -10.01
C SER A 486 21.11 27.64 -10.79
N ALA A 487 21.16 27.74 -12.13
CA ALA A 487 20.69 26.71 -13.05
C ALA A 487 21.60 25.47 -13.08
N LYS A 488 22.80 25.55 -12.51
CA LYS A 488 23.79 24.47 -12.49
C LYS A 488 23.55 23.58 -11.28
N LEU A 489 23.17 22.34 -11.52
CA LEU A 489 23.03 21.29 -10.53
C LEU A 489 24.32 20.49 -10.44
N ALA A 490 24.76 20.20 -9.21
CA ALA A 490 25.81 19.23 -8.99
C ALA A 490 25.26 17.82 -9.25
N LEU A 491 26.08 16.95 -9.82
CA LEU A 491 25.79 15.53 -9.97
C LEU A 491 26.66 14.71 -9.02
N SER A 492 26.11 13.63 -8.47
CA SER A 492 26.92 12.58 -7.87
C SER A 492 27.84 11.94 -8.92
N PRO A 493 28.87 11.18 -8.51
CA PRO A 493 29.59 10.33 -9.46
C PRO A 493 28.63 9.44 -10.24
N ARG A 494 28.90 9.26 -11.53
CA ARG A 494 28.11 8.38 -12.40
C ARG A 494 28.32 6.93 -11.99
N SER A 495 27.24 6.18 -11.89
CA SER A 495 27.23 4.75 -11.59
C SER A 495 26.66 3.96 -12.77
N PRO A 496 27.24 2.81 -13.14
CA PRO A 496 26.59 1.90 -14.07
C PRO A 496 25.26 1.42 -13.49
N ILE A 497 24.30 1.14 -14.37
CA ILE A 497 23.05 0.49 -13.98
C ILE A 497 23.33 -1.00 -13.80
N THR A 498 23.19 -1.48 -12.57
CA THR A 498 23.39 -2.89 -12.20
C THR A 498 22.08 -3.67 -12.06
N LEU A 499 20.94 -2.99 -12.17
CA LEU A 499 19.61 -3.59 -12.03
C LEU A 499 19.28 -4.51 -13.21
N HIS A 500 18.65 -5.66 -12.92
CA HIS A 500 18.09 -6.57 -13.93
C HIS A 500 16.95 -5.87 -14.70
N PRO A 501 16.66 -6.21 -15.98
CA PRO A 501 15.63 -5.55 -16.79
C PRO A 501 14.26 -5.34 -16.11
N GLU A 502 13.76 -6.33 -15.38
CA GLU A 502 12.50 -6.21 -14.63
C GLU A 502 12.55 -5.15 -13.53
N ALA A 503 13.65 -5.12 -12.75
CA ALA A 503 13.86 -4.12 -11.71
C ALA A 503 14.09 -2.72 -12.31
N ARG A 504 14.70 -2.63 -13.51
CA ARG A 504 14.82 -1.37 -14.26
C ARG A 504 13.45 -0.82 -14.64
N ALA A 505 12.60 -1.65 -15.24
CA ALA A 505 11.24 -1.27 -15.59
C ALA A 505 10.43 -0.84 -14.35
N ALA A 506 10.53 -1.60 -13.26
CA ALA A 506 9.86 -1.30 -11.99
C ALA A 506 10.40 -0.04 -11.29
N ALA A 507 11.61 0.43 -11.61
CA ALA A 507 12.21 1.65 -11.07
C ALA A 507 12.11 2.85 -12.03
N GLY A 508 11.46 2.70 -13.18
CA GLY A 508 11.35 3.75 -14.19
C GLY A 508 12.67 4.09 -14.88
N VAL A 509 13.61 3.15 -14.90
CA VAL A 509 14.90 3.32 -15.56
C VAL A 509 14.72 3.08 -17.06
N PRO A 510 15.03 4.05 -17.94
CA PRO A 510 14.91 3.86 -19.39
C PRO A 510 15.73 2.67 -19.89
N GLU A 511 15.23 1.90 -20.86
CA GLU A 511 15.92 0.73 -21.39
C GLU A 511 17.29 1.06 -21.99
N CYS A 512 17.41 2.22 -22.64
CA CYS A 512 18.65 2.70 -23.25
C CYS A 512 19.67 3.26 -22.23
N ALA A 513 19.29 3.41 -20.96
CA ALA A 513 20.18 3.93 -19.94
C ALA A 513 21.33 2.94 -19.65
N ALA A 514 22.57 3.44 -19.68
CA ALA A 514 23.77 2.69 -19.34
C ALA A 514 24.31 3.06 -17.95
N SER A 515 24.09 4.31 -17.53
CA SER A 515 24.53 4.82 -16.24
C SER A 515 23.56 5.86 -15.68
N PHE A 516 23.71 6.22 -14.42
CA PHE A 516 22.92 7.25 -13.78
C PHE A 516 23.75 8.07 -12.79
N ALA A 517 23.26 9.26 -12.44
CA ALA A 517 23.76 10.07 -11.33
C ALA A 517 22.60 10.74 -10.60
N PHE A 518 22.79 11.05 -9.32
CA PHE A 518 21.85 11.88 -8.57
C PHE A 518 22.19 13.35 -8.80
N ALA A 519 21.23 14.12 -9.32
CA ALA A 519 21.28 15.56 -9.40
C ALA A 519 20.78 16.18 -8.09
N TYR A 520 21.67 16.89 -7.42
CA TYR A 520 21.36 17.57 -6.18
C TYR A 520 20.47 18.80 -6.44
N PRO A 521 19.54 19.13 -5.52
CA PRO A 521 18.63 20.25 -5.67
C PRO A 521 19.38 21.57 -5.77
N ALA A 522 18.75 22.54 -6.44
CA ALA A 522 19.27 23.89 -6.54
C ALA A 522 19.14 24.63 -5.20
N ALA A 523 20.00 25.63 -5.01
CA ALA A 523 19.81 26.59 -3.92
C ALA A 523 18.64 27.52 -4.27
N ILE A 524 17.51 27.33 -3.58
CA ILE A 524 16.28 28.11 -3.78
C ILE A 524 16.13 29.13 -2.64
N SER A 525 15.90 30.39 -3.02
CA SER A 525 15.52 31.46 -2.10
C SER A 525 14.01 31.40 -1.86
N TRP A 526 13.57 30.55 -0.92
CA TRP A 526 12.15 30.31 -0.64
C TRP A 526 11.35 31.59 -0.34
N GLY A 527 11.97 32.63 0.23
CA GLY A 527 11.32 33.92 0.48
C GLY A 527 11.02 34.77 -0.75
N LEU A 528 11.51 34.39 -1.93
CA LEU A 528 11.24 35.07 -3.21
C LEU A 528 10.10 34.41 -4.00
N LEU A 529 9.55 33.29 -3.53
CA LEU A 529 8.41 32.65 -4.17
C LEU A 529 7.12 33.40 -3.83
N GLU A 530 6.29 33.61 -4.85
CA GLU A 530 4.95 34.16 -4.66
C GLU A 530 4.07 33.20 -3.84
N GLU A 531 3.06 33.76 -3.17
CA GLU A 531 2.11 32.95 -2.41
C GLU A 531 1.25 32.11 -3.35
N GLY A 532 1.13 30.81 -3.06
CA GLY A 532 0.31 29.88 -3.84
C GLY A 532 0.99 29.31 -5.10
N VAL A 533 2.31 29.45 -5.24
CA VAL A 533 3.05 28.85 -6.35
C VAL A 533 2.85 27.33 -6.41
N ASP A 534 2.37 26.85 -7.55
CA ASP A 534 2.23 25.42 -7.82
C ASP A 534 3.60 24.80 -8.14
N LEU A 535 4.03 23.90 -7.24
CA LEU A 535 5.26 23.09 -7.36
C LEU A 535 4.97 21.62 -7.64
N SER A 536 3.74 21.26 -8.02
CA SER A 536 3.35 19.87 -8.28
C SER A 536 4.00 19.28 -9.53
N HIS A 537 4.53 20.12 -10.43
CA HIS A 537 5.17 19.66 -11.65
C HIS A 537 6.50 18.93 -11.37
N ALA A 538 6.70 17.78 -12.02
CA ALA A 538 7.90 16.94 -11.87
C ALA A 538 9.22 17.70 -12.11
N ALA A 539 9.24 18.59 -13.12
CA ALA A 539 10.37 19.48 -13.38
C ALA A 539 10.73 20.39 -12.19
N CYS A 540 9.75 20.90 -11.43
CA CYS A 540 10.01 21.70 -10.22
C CYS A 540 10.69 20.86 -9.13
N ASN A 541 10.36 19.57 -9.05
CA ASN A 541 10.96 18.64 -8.09
C ASN A 541 12.44 18.37 -8.38
N VAL A 542 12.87 18.42 -9.65
CA VAL A 542 14.31 18.36 -10.01
C VAL A 542 15.11 19.45 -9.29
N LEU A 543 14.56 20.67 -9.23
CA LEU A 543 15.22 21.81 -8.58
C LEU A 543 15.05 21.83 -7.07
N THR A 544 13.90 21.38 -6.55
CA THR A 544 13.55 21.54 -5.13
C THR A 544 13.94 20.35 -4.25
N ALA A 545 13.92 19.13 -4.79
CA ALA A 545 14.19 17.89 -4.06
C ALA A 545 15.35 17.06 -4.67
N GLY A 546 15.71 17.32 -5.94
CA GLY A 546 16.70 16.57 -6.68
C GLY A 546 16.07 15.49 -7.57
N ALA A 547 16.91 14.81 -8.36
CA ALA A 547 16.46 13.82 -9.31
C ALA A 547 17.53 12.78 -9.64
N PHE A 548 17.12 11.57 -10.03
CA PHE A 548 18.00 10.63 -10.71
C PHE A 548 18.02 10.96 -12.22
N VAL A 549 19.20 11.19 -12.76
CA VAL A 549 19.44 11.50 -14.18
C VAL A 549 20.08 10.29 -14.83
N PHE A 550 19.46 9.78 -15.88
CA PHE A 550 19.90 8.58 -16.61
C PHE A 550 20.60 8.96 -17.90
N PHE A 551 21.72 8.30 -18.18
CA PHE A 551 22.56 8.56 -19.34
C PHE A 551 22.63 7.33 -20.26
N ASP A 552 22.52 7.54 -21.56
CA ASP A 552 22.73 6.50 -22.58
C ASP A 552 24.22 6.12 -22.68
N ALA A 553 24.54 5.13 -23.53
CA ALA A 553 25.92 4.69 -23.75
C ALA A 553 26.85 5.78 -24.34
N ARG A 554 26.29 6.85 -24.92
CA ARG A 554 27.02 8.01 -25.46
C ARG A 554 27.17 9.13 -24.43
N GLY A 555 26.58 8.98 -23.25
CA GLY A 555 26.62 9.96 -22.16
C GLY A 555 25.56 11.07 -22.28
N GLY A 556 24.60 10.95 -23.21
CA GLY A 556 23.46 11.86 -23.33
C GLY A 556 22.36 11.51 -22.32
N ILE A 557 21.63 12.51 -21.83
CA ILE A 557 20.49 12.27 -20.93
C ILE A 557 19.38 11.56 -21.70
N CYS A 558 18.90 10.43 -21.18
CA CYS A 558 17.85 9.61 -21.78
C CYS A 558 16.62 9.42 -20.87
N GLY A 559 16.67 9.94 -19.64
CA GLY A 559 15.54 9.95 -18.74
C GLY A 559 15.86 10.65 -17.43
N VAL A 560 14.83 11.12 -16.74
CA VAL A 560 14.96 11.79 -15.44
C VAL A 560 13.81 11.37 -14.53
N CYS A 561 14.13 10.97 -13.30
CA CYS A 561 13.17 10.65 -12.25
C CYS A 561 13.35 11.61 -11.08
N ALA A 562 12.42 12.55 -10.92
CA ALA A 562 12.47 13.56 -9.87
C ALA A 562 11.93 13.02 -8.54
N VAL A 563 12.57 13.41 -7.43
CA VAL A 563 12.13 13.02 -6.09
C VAL A 563 10.87 13.80 -5.70
N CYS A 564 9.80 13.10 -5.38
CA CYS A 564 8.54 13.61 -4.87
C CYS A 564 8.35 13.22 -3.40
N GLY A 565 7.75 14.08 -2.60
CA GLY A 565 7.19 13.68 -1.30
C GLY A 565 8.03 13.89 -0.03
N LEU A 566 9.14 14.64 -0.06
CA LEU A 566 9.81 15.02 1.21
C LEU A 566 9.13 16.17 1.98
N ALA A 567 8.03 16.74 1.45
CA ALA A 567 7.45 17.98 1.96
C ALA A 567 5.98 17.89 2.39
N GLU A 568 5.37 16.70 2.40
CA GLU A 568 4.01 16.54 2.97
C GLU A 568 4.03 16.50 4.51
N ALA A 569 5.20 16.32 5.13
CA ALA A 569 5.38 16.49 6.56
C ALA A 569 6.07 17.84 6.86
N GLU A 570 5.34 18.76 7.48
CA GLU A 570 5.88 19.83 8.33
C GLU A 570 6.60 21.03 7.66
N CYS A 571 6.17 21.52 6.50
CA CYS A 571 6.50 22.91 6.09
C CYS A 571 5.40 23.89 6.52
N GLU A 572 5.17 24.01 7.82
CA GLU A 572 4.38 25.12 8.38
C GLU A 572 5.22 26.40 8.63
N VAL A 573 6.54 26.33 8.48
CA VAL A 573 7.43 27.45 8.86
C VAL A 573 8.00 28.17 7.64
N ALA A 574 7.15 29.02 7.07
CA ALA A 574 7.41 30.45 6.80
C ALA A 574 6.17 31.06 6.14
N ALA A 575 5.18 31.45 6.96
CA ALA A 575 4.09 32.35 6.61
C ALA A 575 2.96 31.84 5.66
N GLY A 576 2.58 30.56 5.70
CA GLY A 576 1.36 30.10 4.99
C GLY A 576 1.39 30.23 3.45
N LYS A 577 2.59 30.34 2.87
CA LYS A 577 2.78 30.82 1.48
C LYS A 577 2.77 29.75 0.39
N LEU A 578 2.86 28.46 0.72
CA LEU A 578 3.00 27.39 -0.28
C LEU A 578 1.79 26.46 -0.25
N LYS A 579 1.04 26.41 -1.35
CA LYS A 579 0.04 25.37 -1.62
C LYS A 579 0.67 24.31 -2.52
N ARG A 580 1.02 23.15 -1.98
CA ARG A 580 1.27 21.96 -2.79
C ARG A 580 -0.03 21.19 -2.92
N LYS A 581 -0.41 20.80 -4.14
CA LYS A 581 -1.48 19.82 -4.31
C LYS A 581 -1.02 18.48 -3.71
N PRO A 582 -1.86 17.78 -2.94
CA PRO A 582 -1.55 16.44 -2.43
C PRO A 582 -1.16 15.53 -3.59
N LEU A 583 -0.24 14.58 -3.35
CA LEU A 583 0.22 13.60 -4.34
C LEU A 583 -0.95 12.88 -5.06
N ALA A 584 -2.09 12.80 -4.39
CA ALA A 584 -3.31 12.14 -4.85
C ALA A 584 -4.01 12.84 -6.04
N ASP A 585 -3.79 14.14 -6.29
CA ASP A 585 -4.38 14.88 -7.41
C ASP A 585 -3.68 14.63 -8.76
N VAL A 586 -2.57 13.86 -8.76
CA VAL A 586 -1.77 13.52 -9.96
C VAL A 586 -1.95 12.04 -10.30
N ALA A 587 -3.15 11.51 -10.10
CA ALA A 587 -3.49 10.09 -10.21
C ALA A 587 -3.09 9.44 -11.55
N SER A 588 -2.89 10.20 -12.63
CA SER A 588 -2.48 9.66 -13.94
C SER A 588 -1.00 9.27 -14.07
N ARG A 589 -0.12 9.61 -13.11
CA ARG A 589 1.33 9.35 -13.22
C ARG A 589 1.77 8.12 -12.43
N SER A 590 2.55 7.25 -13.07
CA SER A 590 3.24 6.14 -12.40
C SER A 590 4.29 6.70 -11.44
N TYR A 591 4.19 6.34 -10.17
CA TYR A 591 5.19 6.64 -9.15
C TYR A 591 6.04 5.41 -8.87
N TYR A 592 7.34 5.63 -8.72
CA TYR A 592 8.28 4.63 -8.19
C TYR A 592 8.62 5.01 -6.74
N MET A 593 9.04 4.07 -5.90
CA MET A 593 9.40 4.39 -4.51
C MET A 593 10.76 3.79 -4.14
N LEU A 594 11.57 4.61 -3.48
CA LEU A 594 12.78 4.17 -2.79
C LEU A 594 12.48 4.00 -1.32
N GLN A 595 12.83 2.84 -0.78
CA GLN A 595 12.79 2.56 0.66
C GLN A 595 14.19 2.51 1.22
N PHE A 596 14.30 2.77 2.53
CA PHE A 596 15.58 2.84 3.20
C PHE A 596 15.69 1.85 4.35
N SER A 597 16.89 1.35 4.56
CA SER A 597 17.23 0.58 5.75
C SER A 597 17.17 1.46 7.01
N ALA A 598 17.26 0.81 8.17
CA ALA A 598 17.61 1.53 9.40
C ALA A 598 18.90 2.35 9.21
N PRO A 599 19.03 3.50 9.90
CA PRO A 599 20.22 4.34 9.80
C PRO A 599 21.46 3.61 10.30
N VAL A 600 22.56 3.76 9.58
CA VAL A 600 23.88 3.28 9.97
C VAL A 600 24.77 4.48 10.28
N LEU A 601 25.38 4.49 11.46
CA LEU A 601 26.35 5.52 11.83
C LEU A 601 27.64 5.31 11.03
N LEU A 602 28.15 6.39 10.43
CA LEU A 602 29.41 6.35 9.68
C LEU A 602 30.61 6.65 10.58
N SER A 603 31.72 5.96 10.31
CA SER A 603 33.01 6.23 10.93
C SER A 603 33.59 7.58 10.44
N PRO A 604 34.46 8.24 11.22
CA PRO A 604 35.12 9.48 10.77
C PRO A 604 35.90 9.33 9.45
N SER A 605 36.47 8.15 9.19
CA SER A 605 37.18 7.83 7.94
C SER A 605 36.23 7.81 6.73
N ALA A 606 35.05 7.19 6.86
CA ALA A 606 34.00 7.21 5.84
C ALA A 606 33.49 8.63 5.61
N VAL A 607 33.26 9.41 6.67
CA VAL A 607 32.81 10.80 6.56
C VAL A 607 33.85 11.65 5.82
N ALA A 608 35.13 11.53 6.16
CA ALA A 608 36.20 12.25 5.48
C ALA A 608 36.29 11.91 3.99
N HIS A 609 36.05 10.65 3.62
CA HIS A 609 36.00 10.20 2.23
C HIS A 609 34.84 10.85 1.44
N LEU A 610 33.68 11.02 2.09
CA LEU A 610 32.46 11.54 1.46
C LEU A 610 32.42 13.07 1.38
N LYS A 611 33.07 13.76 2.33
CA LYS A 611 32.98 15.22 2.52
C LYS A 611 33.18 16.06 1.24
N PRO A 612 34.11 15.75 0.32
CA PRO A 612 34.32 16.56 -0.89
C PRO A 612 33.12 16.61 -1.85
N ARG A 613 32.20 15.65 -1.77
CA ARG A 613 31.04 15.53 -2.67
C ARG A 613 29.69 15.75 -1.98
N MET A 614 29.68 15.98 -0.66
CA MET A 614 28.44 16.31 0.05
C MET A 614 27.93 17.69 -0.37
N GLN A 615 26.62 17.81 -0.54
CA GLN A 615 25.95 19.05 -0.89
C GLN A 615 25.12 19.58 0.30
N PRO A 616 24.91 20.89 0.41
CA PRO A 616 24.01 21.44 1.43
C PRO A 616 22.60 20.85 1.33
N VAL A 617 21.98 20.58 2.48
CA VAL A 617 20.55 20.26 2.54
C VAL A 617 19.76 21.54 2.28
N THR A 618 18.84 21.51 1.32
CA THR A 618 17.99 22.67 0.96
C THR A 618 16.55 22.53 1.47
N LEU A 619 16.17 21.34 1.92
CA LEU A 619 14.83 21.03 2.41
C LEU A 619 14.68 21.46 3.88
N ALA A 620 13.74 22.37 4.14
CA ALA A 620 13.50 22.93 5.46
C ALA A 620 13.20 21.86 6.53
N ALA A 621 12.42 20.83 6.18
CA ALA A 621 12.10 19.73 7.11
C ALA A 621 13.36 18.99 7.61
N LEU A 622 14.32 18.71 6.72
CA LEU A 622 15.57 18.04 7.11
C LEU A 622 16.52 18.97 7.87
N LEU A 623 16.58 20.25 7.47
CA LEU A 623 17.33 21.28 8.20
C LEU A 623 16.81 21.44 9.64
N ALA A 624 15.49 21.47 9.83
CA ALA A 624 14.86 21.59 11.14
C ALA A 624 15.17 20.41 12.07
N LYS A 625 15.43 19.22 11.51
CA LYS A 625 15.88 18.03 12.25
C LYS A 625 17.41 17.94 12.37
N GLY A 626 18.15 18.97 11.95
CA GLY A 626 19.60 19.10 12.16
C GLY A 626 20.49 18.60 11.02
N ALA A 627 19.94 18.22 9.86
CA ALA A 627 20.77 17.83 8.71
C ALA A 627 21.39 19.07 8.06
N LYS A 628 22.70 19.05 7.80
CA LYS A 628 23.46 20.16 7.21
C LYS A 628 23.82 19.90 5.76
N GLN A 629 24.35 18.71 5.51
CA GLN A 629 24.79 18.27 4.20
C GLN A 629 24.28 16.87 3.92
N PHE A 630 24.16 16.50 2.65
CA PHE A 630 23.81 15.16 2.25
C PHE A 630 24.54 14.76 0.96
N GLY A 631 24.61 13.45 0.72
CA GLY A 631 25.31 12.88 -0.41
C GLY A 631 24.62 11.61 -0.90
N TRP A 632 24.78 11.32 -2.19
CA TRP A 632 24.47 10.02 -2.76
C TRP A 632 25.72 9.14 -2.81
N ILE A 633 25.57 7.89 -2.40
CA ILE A 633 26.58 6.83 -2.50
C ILE A 633 26.11 5.85 -3.57
N ALA A 634 26.97 5.61 -4.54
CA ALA A 634 26.63 4.75 -5.67
C ALA A 634 26.50 3.27 -5.25
N PRO A 635 25.67 2.48 -5.97
CA PRO A 635 25.68 1.03 -5.90
C PRO A 635 27.08 0.42 -5.85
N GLY A 636 27.37 -0.38 -4.82
CA GLY A 636 28.64 -1.10 -4.67
C GLY A 636 29.87 -0.23 -4.36
N GLU A 637 29.70 1.07 -4.10
CA GLU A 637 30.80 1.94 -3.71
C GLU A 637 31.38 1.56 -2.34
N LYS A 638 32.69 1.34 -2.25
CA LYS A 638 33.34 0.94 -0.98
C LYS A 638 33.69 2.16 -0.15
N LEU A 639 33.16 2.22 1.06
CA LEU A 639 33.55 3.24 2.06
C LEU A 639 34.51 2.63 3.10
N PRO A 640 35.48 3.41 3.61
CA PRO A 640 36.36 2.96 4.69
C PRO A 640 35.56 2.50 5.91
N ASP A 641 35.88 1.31 6.44
CA ASP A 641 35.31 0.77 7.69
C ASP A 641 33.79 0.60 7.71
N VAL A 642 33.15 0.67 6.55
CA VAL A 642 31.73 0.39 6.35
C VAL A 642 31.66 -0.81 5.41
N GLY A 643 30.83 -1.79 5.71
CA GLY A 643 30.53 -2.88 4.77
C GLY A 643 30.08 -2.33 3.42
N LEU A 644 30.02 -3.19 2.40
CA LEU A 644 29.48 -2.78 1.09
C LEU A 644 28.07 -2.18 1.29
N PRO A 645 27.82 -0.90 0.95
CA PRO A 645 26.48 -0.35 0.92
C PRO A 645 25.63 -1.15 -0.06
N SER A 646 24.30 -1.06 0.06
CA SER A 646 23.40 -1.92 -0.71
C SER A 646 23.66 -1.84 -2.22
N LEU A 647 23.25 -2.89 -2.93
CA LEU A 647 23.34 -2.97 -4.39
C LEU A 647 22.53 -1.89 -5.12
N ALA A 648 21.70 -1.12 -4.40
CA ALA A 648 20.88 -0.03 -4.95
C ALA A 648 21.39 1.38 -4.56
N GLY A 649 22.46 1.49 -3.78
CA GLY A 649 23.03 2.77 -3.34
C GLY A 649 22.47 3.26 -2.00
N ALA A 650 22.88 4.46 -1.57
CA ALA A 650 22.49 5.01 -0.27
C ALA A 650 22.49 6.54 -0.24
N PHE A 651 21.66 7.13 0.62
CA PHE A 651 21.80 8.54 1.02
C PHE A 651 22.56 8.64 2.34
N VAL A 652 23.48 9.59 2.40
CA VAL A 652 24.18 9.98 3.63
C VAL A 652 23.77 11.38 4.04
N TYR A 653 23.55 11.61 5.33
CA TYR A 653 23.25 12.91 5.92
C TYR A 653 24.25 13.24 7.01
N ASP A 654 24.89 14.40 6.90
CA ASP A 654 25.73 14.98 7.94
C ASP A 654 24.87 15.84 8.85
N MET A 655 24.73 15.42 10.10
CA MET A 655 23.92 16.07 11.12
C MET A 655 24.78 17.01 11.97
N VAL A 656 24.19 17.65 12.97
CA VAL A 656 24.93 18.48 13.93
C VAL A 656 25.94 17.65 14.74
N ASP A 657 25.58 16.43 15.10
CA ASP A 657 26.26 15.58 16.08
C ASP A 657 26.80 14.25 15.51
N ARG A 658 26.35 13.82 14.34
CA ARG A 658 26.68 12.52 13.74
C ARG A 658 26.45 12.50 12.23
N THR A 659 27.02 11.52 11.53
CA THR A 659 26.73 11.27 10.11
C THR A 659 26.05 9.92 9.96
N ILE A 660 24.89 9.89 9.31
CA ILE A 660 24.04 8.70 9.17
C ILE A 660 23.87 8.33 7.70
N LEU A 661 23.85 7.03 7.44
CA LEU A 661 23.65 6.43 6.14
C LEU A 661 22.34 5.65 6.10
N PHE A 662 21.56 5.86 5.04
CA PHE A 662 20.32 5.15 4.73
C PHE A 662 20.50 4.40 3.42
N SER A 663 20.66 3.07 3.49
CA SER A 663 20.81 2.24 2.29
C SER A 663 19.47 2.05 1.60
N VAL A 664 19.44 2.16 0.27
CA VAL A 664 18.24 1.79 -0.49
C VAL A 664 18.00 0.29 -0.35
N VAL A 665 16.80 -0.10 0.05
CA VAL A 665 16.41 -1.51 0.17
C VAL A 665 15.92 -1.98 -1.20
N ASP A 666 16.66 -2.89 -1.82
CA ASP A 666 16.24 -3.59 -3.03
C ASP A 666 15.53 -4.89 -2.64
N GLU A 667 14.24 -5.00 -2.93
CA GLU A 667 13.46 -6.21 -2.67
C GLU A 667 13.90 -7.39 -3.54
N TYR A 668 14.51 -7.17 -4.72
CA TYR A 668 15.00 -8.24 -5.58
C TYR A 668 16.30 -8.87 -5.07
N SER A 669 17.14 -8.11 -4.36
CA SER A 669 18.34 -8.63 -3.69
C SER A 669 18.01 -9.68 -2.61
N MET A 670 16.78 -9.67 -2.06
CA MET A 670 16.29 -10.72 -1.15
C MET A 670 15.73 -11.96 -1.88
N ARG A 671 15.61 -11.92 -3.21
CA ARG A 671 15.05 -13.00 -4.05
C ARG A 671 16.10 -13.73 -4.91
N ALA A 672 17.39 -13.35 -4.86
CA ALA A 672 18.42 -14.10 -5.56
C ALA A 672 18.56 -15.51 -4.95
N PRO A 673 18.33 -16.58 -5.73
CA PRO A 673 18.24 -17.93 -5.21
C PRO A 673 19.64 -18.45 -4.88
N PHE A 674 19.80 -18.97 -3.66
CA PHE A 674 20.67 -20.12 -3.47
C PHE A 674 20.09 -21.25 -4.32
N PHE A 675 20.82 -21.63 -5.37
CA PHE A 675 20.68 -22.96 -5.97
C PHE A 675 21.17 -24.03 -5.00
#